data_AF-A0AAF5PZK2-F1
#
_entry.id   AF-A0AAF5PZK2-F1
#
_cell.length_a   1.000
_cell.length_b   1.000
_cell.length_c   1.000
_cell.angle_alpha   90.00
_cell.angle_beta   90.00
_cell.angle_gamma   90.00
#
_symmetry.space_group_name_H-M   'P 1'
#
loop_
_entity.id
_entity.type
_entity.pdbx_description
1 polymer ?
#
loop_
_entity_poly.entity_id
_entity_poly.type
_entity_poly.pdbx_seq_one_letter_code
_entity_poly.pdbx_strand_id
1 'polypeptide(L)'
;MSVRCGLSTVRQTWPIIITRWYTVEVNSLEQPSTSKKNTSFSLKKIDLVPERLHRHLFGNCPIPENTLKDDPFEVLDLPHLEGSNLLDHFQKTASKQFEPYRRLLIEATTIRKLPVMPKQWNFHPGWTRYEVNKSPEQVDKPLEDLIFFDVEVCIRDGLLPTLATAVTPKAWYSWCSDRLVNGGDIPELYRLNHLIAFETNEKDLKHRLIIGHNVAFDRSRVREQYYRKGTNTRFWDTMSMAIPIYGMADHQVALYEKKDTEVDDSGPIGWIDYWRSLVCKNSLSALHEKLCGTNSLKSLNKSLQTFFVKEPIDEIRRSFQDLTTYCAYDVVACFELYQVLYPEFTKRFPHPVTWQGMLEIGNVYLPVTKNWRKFFDSNETRANNQNKIAAIGVVYTARELVEKLEKPIQSYKNDPWMWSVDWSSRKGEKFPIWYESLLRTRNLLHMPVKELSQADVKLKSRVVPRLFGLCWGPYPLHYKTDKGWGFLVPKDPRTALSDVPEMDEVVLRRGVKATIPVKAILSLIQQNKAEGIGDVLLTHSHSSTTTISIFNFHKLPHPNGEHDNVGDPISKAFQLEIDEGVLWPMRYKKEFSDLYRARNTTRFWNNYRDRFQEQVTIWLDENGDEGAIAPSIIPAGTVTRRAVHKLWLTAINPKDDQMIGTNLKSMVECPEDWHIVGADVDSQEQWIAAMLGDCCVRKGTAGVTPFSNMLLAGCKSDNSDLHSVIAKEVGISRDKAKVLNYARLYGSGIVHAAEFLMQSGMNAAKALNVSNKLFATTKGKRFNFLKLNENYNHYFRWYIDNLCPSKMKAYYVYANGTYFLPEYRIRQGKLTLNFEDWLYESVWNKLRENGQDEVNFSKDWLIRQIYDDCNEYQLYTGGFESDTFNYLELTLNDPNPRTPVLDCQLGYCLTPLPKDVKDHEYFLKKYRRSIINWVVQSSAVDFLHLLIVCMKWLCEIYSIEARFALSIHDEIRYIVPAEDRYRCALALSLSNMYVRAMISQKLGIKELPMSVAFFSQVDIDRVLRKEVNLVCTTPSGECIPPGEALDMNAILMKTGGTLKKVANASFTANMADQQQIALGKIVKSVKNRNKKRLS
;
A
#
# COMPACT_ATOMS: atom_id res chain seq x y z
N MET A 1 -39.56 -16.94 5.97
CA MET A 1 -41.03 -17.00 6.19
C MET A 1 -41.55 -18.16 5.36
N SER A 2 -42.28 -19.19 5.79
CA SER A 2 -42.99 -19.60 7.01
C SER A 2 -42.91 -21.15 6.96
N VAL A 3 -42.49 -21.89 7.98
CA VAL A 3 -43.34 -22.46 9.05
C VAL A 3 -42.35 -23.02 10.09
N ARG A 4 -42.44 -22.57 11.36
CA ARG A 4 -42.07 -23.30 12.59
C ARG A 4 -42.06 -22.32 13.75
N CYS A 5 -43.23 -22.10 14.34
CA CYS A 5 -43.35 -21.60 15.71
C CYS A 5 -44.52 -22.36 16.35
N GLY A 6 -44.26 -23.04 17.45
CA GLY A 6 -45.28 -23.77 18.21
C GLY A 6 -44.79 -25.11 18.72
N LEU A 7 -44.17 -25.09 19.91
CA LEU A 7 -44.49 -25.91 21.09
C LEU A 7 -43.27 -26.01 22.00
N SER A 8 -43.28 -25.16 23.02
CA SER A 8 -42.59 -25.34 24.28
C SER A 8 -43.14 -26.57 25.02
N THR A 9 -42.33 -27.08 25.96
CA THR A 9 -42.66 -28.05 27.03
C THR A 9 -42.48 -29.53 26.69
N VAL A 10 -41.23 -30.02 26.73
CA VAL A 10 -40.75 -31.06 27.67
C VAL A 10 -39.22 -30.91 27.78
N ARG A 11 -38.75 -30.27 28.85
CA ARG A 11 -37.38 -30.43 29.33
C ARG A 11 -37.36 -31.69 30.18
N GLN A 12 -36.85 -32.79 29.63
CA GLN A 12 -36.29 -33.86 30.44
C GLN A 12 -34.81 -34.00 30.08
N THR A 13 -34.02 -34.11 31.15
CA THR A 13 -32.58 -34.04 31.28
C THR A 13 -31.83 -35.05 30.41
N TRP A 14 -31.23 -34.60 29.31
CA TRP A 14 -30.30 -35.39 28.48
C TRP A 14 -28.91 -34.79 28.15
N PRO A 15 -28.37 -33.72 28.80
CA PRO A 15 -27.01 -33.26 28.46
C PRO A 15 -25.85 -34.10 29.02
N ILE A 16 -26.10 -35.07 29.92
CA ILE A 16 -25.01 -35.72 30.68
C ILE A 16 -24.51 -37.02 30.04
N ILE A 17 -25.24 -37.55 29.05
CA ILE A 17 -25.01 -38.93 28.59
C ILE A 17 -24.06 -39.03 27.38
N ILE A 18 -23.84 -38.00 26.55
CA ILE A 18 -23.00 -38.14 25.34
C ILE A 18 -21.48 -38.09 25.64
N THR A 19 -21.06 -37.76 26.86
CA THR A 19 -19.69 -37.27 27.09
C THR A 19 -18.54 -38.29 27.04
N ARG A 20 -18.73 -39.60 26.80
CA ARG A 20 -17.59 -40.55 26.62
C ARG A 20 -17.99 -41.95 26.13
N TRP A 21 -18.77 -42.06 25.07
CA TRP A 21 -19.36 -43.35 24.65
C TRP A 21 -18.51 -44.22 23.71
N TYR A 22 -17.40 -43.67 23.21
CA TYR A 22 -16.35 -44.40 22.50
C TYR A 22 -14.98 -43.87 22.92
N THR A 23 -14.12 -44.71 23.49
CA THR A 23 -12.67 -44.56 23.32
C THR A 23 -12.36 -44.95 21.89
N VAL A 24 -12.38 -43.95 21.00
CA VAL A 24 -12.03 -44.15 19.60
C VAL A 24 -10.51 -44.16 19.48
N GLU A 25 -9.90 -45.34 19.32
CA GLU A 25 -8.54 -45.41 18.78
C GLU A 25 -8.59 -44.97 17.31
N VAL A 26 -7.95 -43.84 17.01
CA VAL A 26 -7.84 -43.27 15.66
C VAL A 26 -6.67 -43.95 14.95
N ASN A 27 -6.97 -44.82 13.98
CA ASN A 27 -5.97 -45.67 13.31
C ASN A 27 -5.07 -44.94 12.28
N SER A 28 -5.26 -43.63 12.02
CA SER A 28 -4.48 -42.91 10.99
C SER A 28 -3.92 -41.56 11.46
N LEU A 29 -2.60 -41.39 11.29
CA LEU A 29 -1.85 -40.14 11.45
C LEU A 29 -2.06 -39.15 10.28
N GLU A 30 -2.68 -39.59 9.18
CA GLU A 30 -2.95 -38.72 8.04
C GLU A 30 -4.05 -37.70 8.37
N GLN A 31 -3.74 -36.43 8.18
CA GLN A 31 -4.64 -35.33 8.50
C GLN A 31 -5.31 -34.76 7.24
N PRO A 32 -6.59 -34.37 7.34
CA PRO A 32 -7.38 -33.93 6.21
C PRO A 32 -6.96 -32.55 5.70
N SER A 33 -6.50 -32.47 4.44
CA SER A 33 -6.37 -31.20 3.71
C SER A 33 -7.36 -31.16 2.54
N THR A 34 -7.96 -30.00 2.32
CA THR A 34 -8.93 -29.76 1.24
C THR A 34 -8.26 -29.43 -0.09
N SER A 35 -7.00 -29.00 -0.05
CA SER A 35 -6.17 -28.70 -1.23
C SER A 35 -5.39 -29.91 -1.75
N LYS A 36 -5.14 -30.96 -0.93
CA LYS A 36 -4.29 -32.11 -1.32
C LYS A 36 -4.90 -33.08 -2.33
N LYS A 37 -6.22 -33.10 -2.51
CA LYS A 37 -6.92 -34.30 -3.00
C LYS A 37 -7.20 -34.37 -4.50
N ASN A 38 -6.76 -33.39 -5.30
CA ASN A 38 -6.89 -33.39 -6.78
C ASN A 38 -5.65 -32.82 -7.51
N THR A 39 -4.52 -32.66 -6.83
CA THR A 39 -3.37 -31.93 -7.38
C THR A 39 -2.33 -32.88 -7.98
N SER A 40 -1.90 -32.59 -9.22
CA SER A 40 -0.71 -33.17 -9.88
C SER A 40 0.60 -32.88 -9.13
N PHE A 41 0.56 -32.00 -8.13
CA PHE A 41 1.70 -31.51 -7.39
C PHE A 41 2.04 -32.40 -6.19
N SER A 42 3.27 -32.91 -6.16
CA SER A 42 3.83 -33.63 -5.02
C SER A 42 4.50 -32.64 -4.07
N LEU A 43 4.18 -32.73 -2.77
CA LEU A 43 4.80 -31.90 -1.74
C LEU A 43 6.28 -32.26 -1.60
N LYS A 44 7.13 -31.25 -1.63
CA LYS A 44 8.56 -31.40 -1.39
C LYS A 44 8.88 -31.32 0.10
N LYS A 45 9.96 -31.99 0.50
CA LYS A 45 10.54 -31.82 1.84
C LYS A 45 11.02 -30.37 1.99
N ILE A 46 10.75 -29.77 3.14
CA ILE A 46 11.20 -28.43 3.51
C ILE A 46 12.30 -28.57 4.54
N ASP A 47 13.46 -27.99 4.27
CA ASP A 47 14.54 -27.90 5.25
C ASP A 47 14.19 -26.85 6.30
N LEU A 48 14.22 -27.25 7.57
CA LEU A 48 13.98 -26.36 8.70
C LEU A 48 15.31 -25.84 9.27
N VAL A 49 15.23 -24.80 10.10
CA VAL A 49 16.40 -24.33 10.86
C VAL A 49 17.06 -25.46 11.67
N PRO A 50 18.38 -25.39 11.95
CA PRO A 50 19.10 -26.44 12.66
C PRO A 50 18.55 -26.62 14.08
N GLU A 51 18.77 -27.81 14.64
CA GLU A 51 18.24 -28.20 15.95
C GLU A 51 18.51 -27.17 17.06
N ARG A 52 19.72 -26.58 17.08
CA ARG A 52 20.11 -25.53 18.03
C ARG A 52 19.22 -24.29 17.93
N LEU A 53 18.98 -23.80 16.71
CA LEU A 53 18.10 -22.65 16.48
C LEU A 53 16.65 -23.00 16.77
N HIS A 54 16.21 -24.20 16.40
CA HIS A 54 14.85 -24.66 16.68
C HIS A 54 14.56 -24.66 18.18
N ARG A 55 15.47 -25.23 19.00
CA ARG A 55 15.36 -25.21 20.46
C ARG A 55 15.35 -23.78 21.03
N HIS A 56 16.18 -22.90 20.48
CA HIS A 56 16.21 -21.49 20.90
C HIS A 56 14.87 -20.77 20.64
N LEU A 57 14.26 -21.04 19.48
CA LEU A 57 13.04 -20.35 19.03
C LEU A 57 11.76 -20.94 19.63
N PHE A 58 11.67 -22.27 19.74
CA PHE A 58 10.44 -22.98 20.13
C PHE A 58 10.55 -23.72 21.47
N GLY A 59 11.67 -23.57 22.18
CA GLY A 59 11.91 -24.17 23.50
C GLY A 59 11.94 -25.70 23.44
N ASN A 60 11.23 -26.34 24.37
CA ASN A 60 11.19 -27.80 24.54
C ASN A 60 10.20 -28.51 23.58
N CYS A 61 9.79 -27.86 22.49
CA CYS A 61 8.93 -28.53 21.51
C CYS A 61 9.65 -29.72 20.85
N PRO A 62 8.93 -30.77 20.44
CA PRO A 62 9.53 -31.89 19.72
C PRO A 62 10.26 -31.40 18.48
N ILE A 63 11.51 -31.86 18.30
CA ILE A 63 12.34 -31.51 17.14
C ILE A 63 11.80 -32.25 15.92
N PRO A 64 11.37 -31.54 14.86
CA PRO A 64 10.90 -32.18 13.64
C PRO A 64 12.03 -32.93 12.93
N GLU A 65 11.72 -34.07 12.29
CA GLU A 65 12.70 -34.88 11.54
C GLU A 65 13.39 -34.12 10.38
N ASN A 66 12.76 -33.02 9.94
CA ASN A 66 13.20 -32.21 8.82
C ASN A 66 14.18 -31.09 9.21
N THR A 67 14.56 -30.99 10.49
CA THR A 67 15.62 -30.05 10.91
C THR A 67 16.97 -30.45 10.32
N LEU A 68 17.73 -29.45 9.88
CA LEU A 68 19.08 -29.68 9.40
C LEU A 68 19.97 -30.25 10.51
N LYS A 69 20.68 -31.33 10.19
CA LYS A 69 21.60 -32.01 11.10
C LYS A 69 22.91 -31.26 11.27
N ASP A 70 23.42 -30.69 10.17
CA ASP A 70 24.58 -29.81 10.20
C ASP A 70 24.11 -28.38 10.54
N ASP A 71 24.75 -27.72 11.51
CA ASP A 71 24.46 -26.32 11.86
C ASP A 71 25.45 -25.38 11.13
N PRO A 72 25.09 -24.81 9.95
CA PRO A 72 25.97 -23.85 9.27
C PRO A 72 26.15 -22.55 10.05
N PHE A 73 25.37 -22.34 11.12
CA PHE A 73 25.36 -21.15 11.94
C PHE A 73 25.87 -21.43 13.35
N GLU A 74 26.69 -22.47 13.56
CA GLU A 74 27.23 -22.83 14.88
C GLU A 74 27.93 -21.64 15.58
N VAL A 75 28.62 -20.79 14.79
CA VAL A 75 29.32 -19.59 15.27
C VAL A 75 28.40 -18.45 15.72
N LEU A 76 27.09 -18.53 15.43
CA LEU A 76 26.12 -17.48 15.74
C LEU A 76 25.80 -17.46 17.24
N ASP A 77 26.22 -16.39 17.90
CA ASP A 77 25.90 -16.03 19.28
C ASP A 77 24.43 -15.59 19.35
N LEU A 78 23.61 -16.35 20.08
CA LEU A 78 22.16 -16.10 20.17
C LEU A 78 21.85 -15.23 21.39
N PRO A 79 21.14 -14.10 21.20
CA PRO A 79 20.68 -13.28 22.32
C PRO A 79 19.77 -14.06 23.28
N HIS A 80 19.93 -13.78 24.58
CA HIS A 80 19.07 -14.35 25.62
C HIS A 80 17.64 -13.78 25.53
N LEU A 81 16.63 -14.66 25.46
CA LEU A 81 15.23 -14.26 25.43
C LEU A 81 14.71 -13.95 26.84
N GLU A 82 14.12 -12.77 27.04
CA GLU A 82 13.51 -12.39 28.34
C GLU A 82 12.18 -13.13 28.64
N GLY A 83 11.57 -13.77 27.64
CA GLY A 83 10.28 -14.45 27.75
C GLY A 83 10.40 -15.97 27.85
N SER A 84 9.35 -16.60 28.38
CA SER A 84 9.21 -18.07 28.42
C SER A 84 9.10 -18.71 27.03
N ASN A 85 8.67 -17.93 26.04
CA ASN A 85 8.63 -18.26 24.62
C ASN A 85 8.61 -16.95 23.82
N LEU A 86 8.60 -17.02 22.48
CA LEU A 86 8.68 -15.81 21.65
C LEU A 86 7.47 -14.87 21.82
N LEU A 87 6.24 -15.39 22.00
CA LEU A 87 5.06 -14.56 22.22
C LEU A 87 5.22 -13.70 23.49
N ASP A 88 5.61 -14.35 24.59
CA ASP A 88 5.87 -13.70 25.88
C ASP A 88 7.06 -12.74 25.80
N HIS A 89 8.11 -13.11 25.05
CA HIS A 89 9.27 -12.25 24.84
C HIS A 89 8.89 -10.95 24.13
N PHE A 90 8.21 -11.02 22.97
CA PHE A 90 7.79 -9.82 22.23
C PHE A 90 6.81 -8.95 23.02
N GLN A 91 5.88 -9.57 23.78
CA GLN A 91 4.98 -8.85 24.67
C GLN A 91 5.75 -8.07 25.75
N LYS A 92 6.69 -8.70 26.44
CA LYS A 92 7.52 -8.09 27.50
C LYS A 92 8.44 -7.00 26.95
N THR A 93 9.16 -7.30 25.88
CA THR A 93 10.09 -6.36 25.22
C THR A 93 9.36 -5.10 24.77
N ALA A 94 8.24 -5.24 24.04
CA ALA A 94 7.48 -4.08 23.58
C ALA A 94 6.88 -3.29 24.75
N SER A 95 6.37 -3.98 25.79
CA SER A 95 5.85 -3.30 26.98
C SER A 95 6.94 -2.49 27.69
N LYS A 96 8.13 -3.05 27.86
CA LYS A 96 9.28 -2.39 28.48
C LYS A 96 9.74 -1.16 27.69
N GLN A 97 9.84 -1.27 26.37
CA GLN A 97 10.22 -0.17 25.48
C GLN A 97 9.18 0.96 25.48
N PHE A 98 7.89 0.61 25.54
CA PHE A 98 6.79 1.57 25.46
C PHE A 98 6.40 2.18 26.82
N GLU A 99 6.74 1.52 27.94
CA GLU A 99 6.28 1.87 29.28
C GLU A 99 6.47 3.35 29.66
N PRO A 100 7.61 4.02 29.38
CA PRO A 100 7.77 5.44 29.68
C PRO A 100 6.69 6.32 29.02
N TYR A 101 6.33 6.01 27.78
CA TYR A 101 5.32 6.75 27.02
C TYR A 101 3.90 6.31 27.39
N ARG A 102 3.71 5.03 27.72
CA ARG A 102 2.43 4.49 28.20
C ARG A 102 1.94 5.24 29.43
N ARG A 103 2.84 5.56 30.37
CA ARG A 103 2.50 6.34 31.58
C ARG A 103 1.96 7.72 31.22
N LEU A 104 2.63 8.43 30.30
CA LEU A 104 2.21 9.75 29.84
C LEU A 104 0.88 9.70 29.08
N LEU A 105 0.65 8.67 28.25
CA LEU A 105 -0.63 8.45 27.56
C LEU A 105 -1.78 8.18 28.54
N ILE A 106 -1.54 7.36 29.57
CA ILE A 106 -2.54 7.13 30.61
C ILE A 106 -2.78 8.39 31.41
N GLU A 107 -1.73 9.11 31.83
CA GLU A 107 -1.84 10.40 32.52
C GLU A 107 -2.73 11.37 31.72
N ALA A 108 -2.55 11.45 30.40
CA ALA A 108 -3.36 12.28 29.52
C ALA A 108 -4.87 11.98 29.64
N THR A 109 -5.27 10.71 29.80
CA THR A 109 -6.69 10.32 30.01
C THR A 109 -7.24 10.66 31.39
N THR A 110 -6.38 10.94 32.37
CA THR A 110 -6.80 11.28 33.74
C THR A 110 -7.05 12.77 33.93
N ILE A 111 -6.62 13.60 32.98
CA ILE A 111 -6.81 15.05 33.01
C ILE A 111 -8.30 15.35 32.86
N ARG A 112 -8.94 15.85 33.93
CA ARG A 112 -10.37 16.21 33.91
C ARG A 112 -10.64 17.61 33.38
N LYS A 113 -9.71 18.53 33.59
CA LYS A 113 -9.84 19.94 33.21
C LYS A 113 -8.46 20.50 32.88
N LEU A 114 -8.35 21.12 31.71
CA LEU A 114 -7.14 21.84 31.32
C LEU A 114 -6.98 23.14 32.15
N PRO A 115 -5.75 23.66 32.30
CA PRO A 115 -5.52 24.99 32.85
C PRO A 115 -6.35 26.05 32.13
N VAL A 116 -6.68 27.14 32.82
CA VAL A 116 -7.46 28.23 32.23
C VAL A 116 -6.64 28.88 31.11
N MET A 117 -7.21 28.90 29.90
CA MET A 117 -6.58 29.54 28.74
C MET A 117 -6.36 31.03 29.02
N PRO A 118 -5.18 31.58 28.69
CA PRO A 118 -4.92 33.00 28.88
C PRO A 118 -5.85 33.85 27.99
N LYS A 119 -6.29 34.99 28.52
CA LYS A 119 -7.13 35.95 27.77
C LYS A 119 -6.34 36.79 26.76
N GLN A 120 -5.03 36.91 26.99
CA GLN A 120 -4.12 37.67 26.16
C GLN A 120 -2.80 36.90 26.06
N TRP A 121 -2.29 36.79 24.85
CA TRP A 121 -1.03 36.11 24.55
C TRP A 121 0.09 37.13 24.43
N ASN A 122 1.26 36.83 24.99
CA ASN A 122 2.46 37.65 24.83
C ASN A 122 3.03 37.45 23.43
N PHE A 123 3.38 38.57 22.79
CA PHE A 123 3.98 38.60 21.47
C PHE A 123 5.49 38.79 21.59
N HIS A 124 6.21 37.70 21.85
CA HIS A 124 7.66 37.68 22.06
C HIS A 124 8.28 36.44 21.38
N PRO A 125 9.49 36.50 20.80
CA PRO A 125 10.13 35.34 20.19
C PRO A 125 10.38 34.22 21.20
N GLY A 126 10.23 32.97 20.77
CA GLY A 126 10.43 31.80 21.62
C GLY A 126 9.19 31.46 22.44
N TRP A 127 9.39 30.65 23.49
CA TRP A 127 8.29 30.16 24.32
C TRP A 127 7.92 31.13 25.44
N THR A 128 6.62 31.37 25.58
CA THR A 128 6.01 31.98 26.77
C THR A 128 5.17 30.95 27.50
N ARG A 129 5.32 30.84 28.82
CA ARG A 129 4.55 29.98 29.71
C ARG A 129 3.51 30.79 30.49
N TYR A 130 2.30 30.24 30.60
CA TYR A 130 1.15 30.84 31.30
C TYR A 130 0.64 29.84 32.36
N GLU A 131 1.11 30.00 33.59
CA GLU A 131 0.65 29.23 34.74
C GLU A 131 -0.48 29.97 35.47
N VAL A 132 -1.45 29.22 36.01
CA VAL A 132 -2.58 29.79 36.73
C VAL A 132 -2.07 30.62 37.93
N ASN A 133 -2.59 31.84 38.07
CA ASN A 133 -2.22 32.81 39.12
C ASN A 133 -0.76 33.29 39.11
N LYS A 134 -0.03 33.11 38.00
CA LYS A 134 1.31 33.70 37.81
C LYS A 134 1.34 34.63 36.60
N SER A 135 2.30 35.55 36.59
CA SER A 135 2.59 36.36 35.40
C SER A 135 3.20 35.49 34.29
N PRO A 136 2.94 35.78 33.00
CA PRO A 136 3.59 35.07 31.90
C PRO A 136 5.12 35.15 32.01
N GLU A 137 5.80 34.04 31.74
CA GLU A 137 7.26 33.94 31.83
C GLU A 137 7.88 33.41 30.52
N GLN A 138 9.03 33.94 30.10
CA GLN A 138 9.79 33.39 28.99
C GLN A 138 10.53 32.13 29.44
N VAL A 139 10.49 31.08 28.63
CA VAL A 139 11.19 29.81 28.89
C VAL A 139 11.89 29.34 27.62
N ASP A 140 12.95 28.56 27.76
CA ASP A 140 13.65 27.99 26.59
C ASP A 140 12.88 26.83 25.96
N LYS A 141 12.09 26.12 26.77
CA LYS A 141 11.30 24.95 26.41
C LYS A 141 10.13 24.75 27.38
N PRO A 142 9.07 24.02 26.99
CA PRO A 142 8.06 23.55 27.93
C PRO A 142 8.68 22.68 29.04
N LEU A 143 8.21 22.87 30.28
CA LEU A 143 8.80 22.25 31.47
C LEU A 143 8.27 20.83 31.75
N GLU A 144 7.07 20.52 31.28
CA GLU A 144 6.42 19.22 31.46
C GLU A 144 6.74 18.24 30.32
N ASP A 145 6.48 16.95 30.57
CA ASP A 145 6.79 15.85 29.64
C ASP A 145 5.59 15.38 28.82
N LEU A 146 4.37 15.72 29.25
CA LEU A 146 3.14 15.46 28.53
C LEU A 146 2.61 16.77 27.97
N ILE A 147 2.56 16.88 26.65
CA ILE A 147 2.23 18.12 25.95
C ILE A 147 1.23 17.85 24.84
N PHE A 148 0.13 18.58 24.81
CA PHE A 148 -0.71 18.71 23.60
C PHE A 148 -0.24 19.91 22.81
N PHE A 149 -0.05 19.77 21.50
CA PHE A 149 0.71 20.72 20.69
C PHE A 149 0.15 20.86 19.28
N ASP A 150 0.21 22.07 18.75
CA ASP A 150 -0.18 22.43 17.38
C ASP A 150 0.69 23.59 16.86
N VAL A 151 1.06 23.54 15.58
CA VAL A 151 1.91 24.54 14.90
C VAL A 151 1.24 25.06 13.64
N GLU A 152 1.23 26.38 13.49
CA GLU A 152 0.83 27.04 12.26
C GLU A 152 2.02 27.63 11.48
N VAL A 153 1.89 27.58 10.15
CA VAL A 153 2.92 28.01 9.19
C VAL A 153 2.31 28.99 8.20
N CYS A 154 2.87 30.19 8.11
CA CYS A 154 2.56 31.12 7.03
C CYS A 154 3.17 30.62 5.72
N ILE A 155 2.36 29.99 4.86
CA ILE A 155 2.85 29.35 3.63
C ILE A 155 3.49 30.35 2.66
N ARG A 156 3.02 31.61 2.67
CA ARG A 156 3.62 32.70 1.87
C ARG A 156 4.99 33.13 2.36
N ASP A 157 5.34 32.77 3.59
CA ASP A 157 6.58 33.17 4.26
C ASP A 157 7.61 32.01 4.36
N GLY A 158 7.31 30.86 3.75
CA GLY A 158 8.18 29.69 3.71
C GLY A 158 7.59 28.48 4.44
N LEU A 159 8.45 27.56 4.88
CA LEU A 159 8.04 26.30 5.54
C LEU A 159 8.35 26.25 7.03
N LEU A 160 9.01 27.30 7.55
CA LEU A 160 9.41 27.43 8.94
C LEU A 160 8.20 27.69 9.84
N PRO A 161 8.23 27.23 11.11
CA PRO A 161 7.15 27.49 12.05
C PRO A 161 6.93 28.99 12.23
N THR A 162 5.67 29.43 12.26
CA THR A 162 5.31 30.85 12.45
C THR A 162 4.83 31.09 13.88
N LEU A 163 3.89 30.26 14.33
CA LEU A 163 3.23 30.34 15.61
C LEU A 163 2.94 28.92 16.09
N ALA A 164 3.01 28.69 17.39
CA ALA A 164 2.55 27.43 17.96
C ALA A 164 1.90 27.63 19.32
N THR A 165 1.01 26.72 19.68
CA THR A 165 0.42 26.68 21.02
C THR A 165 0.55 25.30 21.61
N ALA A 166 0.68 25.25 22.93
CA ALA A 166 0.72 23.99 23.65
C ALA A 166 -0.01 24.09 24.98
N VAL A 167 -0.54 22.98 25.46
CA VAL A 167 -1.09 22.85 26.80
C VAL A 167 -0.56 21.61 27.48
N THR A 168 -0.31 21.74 28.77
CA THR A 168 0.16 20.69 29.67
C THR A 168 -0.83 20.56 30.84
N PRO A 169 -0.68 19.57 31.73
CA PRO A 169 -1.50 19.51 32.95
C PRO A 169 -1.39 20.76 33.85
N LYS A 170 -0.33 21.56 33.72
CA LYS A 170 -0.03 22.68 34.64
C LYS A 170 -0.14 24.07 34.03
N ALA A 171 0.17 24.23 32.74
CA ALA A 171 0.27 25.54 32.11
C ALA A 171 -0.06 25.49 30.61
N TRP A 172 -0.47 26.66 30.09
CA TRP A 172 -0.51 26.96 28.66
C TRP A 172 0.83 27.50 28.19
N TYR A 173 1.10 27.35 26.89
CA TYR A 173 2.30 27.86 26.24
C TYR A 173 1.96 28.44 24.87
N SER A 174 2.66 29.51 24.49
CA SER A 174 2.68 30.03 23.12
C SER A 174 4.13 30.17 22.65
N TRP A 175 4.38 29.86 21.39
CA TRP A 175 5.68 30.07 20.75
C TRP A 175 5.51 30.98 19.54
N CYS A 176 6.34 32.02 19.45
CA CYS A 176 6.39 32.88 18.25
C CYS A 176 7.76 32.74 17.59
N SER A 177 7.78 32.69 16.25
CA SER A 177 9.03 32.78 15.52
C SER A 177 9.62 34.18 15.64
N ASP A 178 10.95 34.27 15.59
CA ASP A 178 11.64 35.56 15.55
C ASP A 178 11.15 36.42 14.36
N ARG A 179 10.92 35.79 13.21
CA ARG A 179 10.42 36.46 11.99
C ARG A 179 9.02 37.04 12.16
N LEU A 180 8.13 36.33 12.84
CA LEU A 180 6.78 36.83 13.11
C LEU A 180 6.85 38.12 13.94
N VAL A 181 7.72 38.18 14.96
CA VAL A 181 7.80 39.32 15.88
C VAL A 181 8.65 40.45 15.31
N ASN A 182 9.86 40.15 14.84
CA ASN A 182 10.89 41.14 14.49
C ASN A 182 11.00 41.44 12.98
N GLY A 183 10.36 40.64 12.11
CA GLY A 183 10.22 40.98 10.68
C GLY A 183 11.46 40.75 9.80
N GLY A 184 12.14 39.61 9.92
CA GLY A 184 13.32 39.28 9.11
C GLY A 184 13.04 38.60 7.76
N ASP A 185 14.02 38.66 6.85
CA ASP A 185 14.01 37.97 5.55
C ASP A 185 13.88 36.44 5.70
N ILE A 186 13.34 35.77 4.67
CA ILE A 186 13.27 34.31 4.62
C ILE A 186 14.71 33.78 4.52
N PRO A 187 15.19 32.95 5.45
CA PRO A 187 16.54 32.40 5.38
C PRO A 187 16.70 31.54 4.12
N GLU A 188 17.82 31.71 3.41
CA GLU A 188 18.14 30.87 2.24
C GLU A 188 18.32 29.40 2.64
N LEU A 189 19.01 29.17 3.76
CA LEU A 189 19.18 27.85 4.36
C LEU A 189 18.46 27.82 5.70
N TYR A 190 17.51 26.90 5.86
CA TYR A 190 16.87 26.66 7.15
C TYR A 190 17.83 25.92 8.10
N ARG A 191 17.84 26.34 9.37
CA ARG A 191 18.80 25.94 10.40
C ARG A 191 18.05 25.53 11.67
N LEU A 192 18.74 24.83 12.56
CA LEU A 192 18.14 24.32 13.81
C LEU A 192 17.57 25.42 14.71
N ASN A 193 18.17 26.61 14.74
CA ASN A 193 17.71 27.75 15.54
C ASN A 193 16.39 28.38 15.02
N HIS A 194 15.98 28.08 13.78
CA HIS A 194 14.70 28.53 13.23
C HIS A 194 13.51 27.63 13.65
N LEU A 195 13.79 26.51 14.33
CA LEU A 195 12.80 25.51 14.72
C LEU A 195 12.39 25.62 16.19
N ILE A 196 11.26 24.99 16.51
CA ILE A 196 10.70 24.96 17.85
C ILE A 196 11.51 23.99 18.72
N ALA A 197 12.01 24.49 19.85
CA ALA A 197 12.79 23.72 20.81
C ALA A 197 11.89 23.06 21.86
N PHE A 198 12.02 21.75 22.04
CA PHE A 198 11.46 21.07 23.21
C PHE A 198 12.54 20.60 24.18
N GLU A 199 13.81 20.53 23.78
CA GLU A 199 14.91 20.09 24.64
C GLU A 199 15.95 21.20 24.77
N THR A 200 16.86 21.10 25.74
CA THR A 200 17.93 22.10 25.91
C THR A 200 19.14 21.82 25.02
N ASN A 201 19.46 20.55 24.80
CA ASN A 201 20.53 20.09 23.91
C ASN A 201 20.38 18.58 23.66
N GLU A 202 21.21 18.02 22.78
CA GLU A 202 21.19 16.59 22.39
C GLU A 202 21.42 15.60 23.54
N LYS A 203 21.86 16.05 24.73
CA LYS A 203 22.09 15.19 25.91
C LYS A 203 20.86 15.08 26.80
N ASP A 204 19.79 15.81 26.52
CA ASP A 204 18.53 15.74 27.26
C ASP A 204 17.74 14.48 26.88
N LEU A 205 18.13 13.34 27.46
CA LEU A 205 17.52 12.03 27.19
C LEU A 205 16.25 11.77 28.00
N LYS A 206 15.53 12.82 28.41
CA LYS A 206 14.26 12.68 29.14
C LYS A 206 13.17 12.16 28.21
N HIS A 207 12.35 11.24 28.70
CA HIS A 207 11.20 10.73 27.95
C HIS A 207 10.11 11.80 27.93
N ARG A 208 9.77 12.29 26.73
CA ARG A 208 8.71 13.27 26.51
C ARG A 208 7.73 12.76 25.46
N LEU A 209 6.46 13.06 25.66
CA LEU A 209 5.39 12.74 24.75
C LEU A 209 4.63 13.99 24.32
N ILE A 210 4.59 14.20 23.00
CA ILE A 210 3.84 15.27 22.36
C ILE A 210 2.63 14.64 21.66
N ILE A 211 1.42 15.07 21.98
CA ILE A 211 0.17 14.60 21.40
C ILE A 211 -0.38 15.69 20.47
N GLY A 212 -0.73 15.33 19.25
CA GLY A 212 -1.26 16.26 18.25
C GLY A 212 -2.21 15.58 17.29
N HIS A 213 -2.78 16.36 16.37
CA HIS A 213 -3.60 15.85 15.27
C HIS A 213 -2.87 16.09 13.96
N ASN A 214 -2.61 15.03 13.17
CA ASN A 214 -1.67 15.10 12.06
C ASN A 214 -0.29 15.58 12.53
N VAL A 215 0.11 15.10 13.72
CA VAL A 215 1.28 15.62 14.47
C VAL A 215 2.60 15.49 13.71
N ALA A 216 2.65 14.66 12.67
CA ALA A 216 3.81 14.53 11.81
C ALA A 216 4.13 15.84 11.05
N PHE A 217 3.11 16.66 10.77
CA PHE A 217 3.28 18.01 10.25
C PHE A 217 4.00 18.90 11.28
N ASP A 218 3.52 18.93 12.52
CA ASP A 218 4.10 19.71 13.62
C ASP A 218 5.52 19.25 13.97
N ARG A 219 5.72 17.92 14.00
CA ARG A 219 7.00 17.26 14.27
C ARG A 219 8.11 17.78 13.35
N SER A 220 7.83 17.99 12.08
CA SER A 220 8.84 18.51 11.13
C SER A 220 9.26 19.97 11.40
N ARG A 221 8.62 20.64 12.38
CA ARG A 221 9.01 21.98 12.87
C ARG A 221 9.69 21.92 14.24
N VAL A 222 9.91 20.73 14.77
CA VAL A 222 10.60 20.51 16.04
C VAL A 222 12.08 20.26 15.81
N ARG A 223 12.92 21.05 16.48
CA ARG A 223 14.37 21.09 16.28
C ARG A 223 15.05 19.74 16.52
N GLU A 224 14.68 19.06 17.61
CA GLU A 224 15.31 17.83 18.07
C GLU A 224 15.15 16.65 17.09
N GLN A 225 14.17 16.74 16.19
CA GLN A 225 13.91 15.68 15.21
C GLN A 225 14.98 15.59 14.12
N TYR A 226 15.78 16.65 13.98
CA TYR A 226 16.85 16.80 12.99
C TYR A 226 18.24 16.48 13.51
N TYR A 227 18.40 16.21 14.82
CA TYR A 227 19.65 15.67 15.34
C TYR A 227 19.95 14.34 14.69
N ARG A 228 21.24 13.98 14.52
CA ARG A 228 21.61 12.69 13.91
C ARG A 228 21.28 11.53 14.84
N LYS A 229 21.67 11.66 16.10
CA LYS A 229 21.26 10.76 17.18
C LYS A 229 19.83 11.10 17.59
N GLY A 230 18.99 10.08 17.69
CA GLY A 230 17.59 10.28 18.10
C GLY A 230 17.51 10.68 19.58
N THR A 231 16.53 11.53 19.93
CA THR A 231 16.21 11.87 21.32
C THR A 231 15.15 10.92 21.88
N ASN A 232 14.73 11.12 23.13
CA ASN A 232 13.61 10.39 23.76
C ASN A 232 12.28 11.16 23.70
N THR A 233 12.20 12.23 22.92
CA THR A 233 10.92 12.86 22.57
C THR A 233 10.20 12.01 21.52
N ARG A 234 8.92 11.75 21.74
CA ARG A 234 8.05 10.99 20.82
C ARG A 234 6.74 11.72 20.59
N PHE A 235 6.12 11.41 19.46
CA PHE A 235 4.88 12.03 19.00
C PHE A 235 3.77 10.99 18.91
N TRP A 236 2.59 11.33 19.40
CA TRP A 236 1.41 10.51 19.34
C TRP A 236 0.31 11.22 18.55
N ASP A 237 -0.16 10.57 17.49
CA ASP A 237 -1.03 11.18 16.51
C ASP A 237 -2.48 10.71 16.65
N THR A 238 -3.38 11.63 16.99
CA THR A 238 -4.82 11.33 17.06
C THR A 238 -5.41 11.00 15.68
N MET A 239 -4.83 11.52 14.59
CA MET A 239 -5.27 11.16 13.24
C MET A 239 -4.96 9.69 12.93
N SER A 240 -3.74 9.23 13.26
CA SER A 240 -3.35 7.82 13.15
C SER A 240 -4.14 6.88 14.06
N MET A 241 -4.69 7.35 15.17
CA MET A 241 -5.64 6.56 15.96
C MET A 241 -7.00 6.44 15.26
N ALA A 242 -7.48 7.54 14.68
CA ALA A 242 -8.81 7.64 14.11
C ALA A 242 -8.95 6.93 12.76
N ILE A 243 -7.98 7.08 11.84
CA ILE A 243 -8.05 6.52 10.49
C ILE A 243 -8.35 5.01 10.46
N PRO A 244 -7.64 4.14 11.21
CA PRO A 244 -7.92 2.70 11.15
C PRO A 244 -9.23 2.30 11.85
N ILE A 245 -9.88 3.21 12.58
CA ILE A 245 -11.17 2.97 13.26
C ILE A 245 -12.34 3.52 12.44
N TYR A 246 -12.28 4.82 12.10
CA TYR A 246 -13.37 5.61 11.51
C TYR A 246 -13.12 6.02 10.05
N GLY A 247 -11.88 5.92 9.58
CA GLY A 247 -11.49 6.35 8.24
C GLY A 247 -12.05 5.48 7.12
N MET A 248 -11.95 5.98 5.88
CA MET A 248 -12.53 5.36 4.69
C MET A 248 -11.47 5.20 3.58
N ALA A 249 -11.68 4.24 2.68
CA ALA A 249 -10.92 4.16 1.43
C ALA A 249 -11.42 5.19 0.40
N ASP A 250 -10.60 5.56 -0.60
CA ASP A 250 -10.93 6.64 -1.57
C ASP A 250 -12.30 6.48 -2.25
N HIS A 251 -12.62 5.28 -2.73
CA HIS A 251 -13.92 4.99 -3.36
C HIS A 251 -15.10 5.06 -2.37
N GLN A 252 -14.85 4.87 -1.07
CA GLN A 252 -15.82 5.05 -0.01
C GLN A 252 -15.98 6.52 0.37
N VAL A 253 -14.91 7.33 0.33
CA VAL A 253 -15.00 8.78 0.50
C VAL A 253 -15.91 9.37 -0.58
N ALA A 254 -15.73 8.96 -1.83
CA ALA A 254 -16.62 9.37 -2.92
C ALA A 254 -18.09 8.96 -2.68
N LEU A 255 -18.34 7.79 -2.08
CA LEU A 255 -19.69 7.35 -1.70
C LEU A 255 -20.26 8.17 -0.52
N TYR A 256 -19.42 8.51 0.45
CA TYR A 256 -19.78 9.31 1.62
C TYR A 256 -20.19 10.72 1.22
N GLU A 257 -19.53 11.31 0.23
CA GLU A 257 -19.77 12.69 -0.23
C GLU A 257 -20.96 12.84 -1.19
N LYS A 258 -21.45 11.74 -1.78
CA LYS A 258 -22.65 11.78 -2.64
C LYS A 258 -23.87 12.22 -1.84
N LYS A 259 -24.60 13.20 -2.37
CA LYS A 259 -25.89 13.64 -1.81
C LYS A 259 -26.94 12.54 -2.00
N ASP A 260 -27.89 12.45 -1.09
CA ASP A 260 -28.94 11.41 -1.10
C ASP A 260 -29.79 11.46 -2.38
N THR A 261 -29.90 12.63 -3.02
CA THR A 261 -30.60 12.84 -4.29
C THR A 261 -29.84 12.32 -5.52
N GLU A 262 -28.56 11.96 -5.38
CA GLU A 262 -27.67 11.49 -6.46
C GLU A 262 -27.36 9.99 -6.36
N VAL A 263 -27.93 9.31 -5.37
CA VAL A 263 -27.87 7.85 -5.26
C VAL A 263 -28.92 7.29 -6.20
N ASP A 264 -28.46 6.87 -7.38
CA ASP A 264 -29.25 6.25 -8.44
C ASP A 264 -30.30 5.27 -7.87
N ASP A 265 -31.57 5.37 -8.28
CA ASP A 265 -32.73 4.56 -7.82
C ASP A 265 -32.58 3.03 -8.08
N SER A 266 -31.42 2.59 -8.57
CA SER A 266 -31.17 1.23 -9.05
C SER A 266 -30.50 0.29 -8.03
N GLY A 267 -30.20 0.74 -6.80
CA GLY A 267 -29.46 -0.07 -5.80
C GLY A 267 -30.01 -0.03 -4.36
N PRO A 268 -29.65 -1.01 -3.51
CA PRO A 268 -30.03 -1.04 -2.09
C PRO A 268 -29.31 0.05 -1.27
N ILE A 269 -30.09 0.96 -0.68
CA ILE A 269 -29.63 2.15 0.06
C ILE A 269 -29.63 1.90 1.59
N GLY A 270 -30.32 0.87 2.09
CA GLY A 270 -30.66 0.74 3.52
C GLY A 270 -29.46 0.64 4.48
N TRP A 271 -28.32 0.14 4.01
CA TRP A 271 -27.11 0.01 4.82
C TRP A 271 -26.27 1.30 4.88
N ILE A 272 -26.44 2.22 3.91
CA ILE A 272 -25.55 3.38 3.72
C ILE A 272 -25.64 4.34 4.90
N ASP A 273 -26.85 4.61 5.42
CA ASP A 273 -27.04 5.53 6.53
C ASP A 273 -26.44 4.99 7.82
N TYR A 274 -26.65 3.70 8.09
CA TYR A 274 -26.00 3.01 9.21
C TYR A 274 -24.47 3.08 9.08
N TRP A 275 -23.94 2.80 7.89
CA TRP A 275 -22.49 2.90 7.64
C TRP A 275 -21.94 4.32 7.78
N ARG A 276 -22.61 5.34 7.23
CA ARG A 276 -22.27 6.78 7.39
C ARG A 276 -22.32 7.22 8.85
N SER A 277 -23.15 6.58 9.67
CA SER A 277 -23.20 6.83 11.11
C SER A 277 -21.91 6.38 11.82
N LEU A 278 -21.17 5.43 11.26
CA LEU A 278 -19.96 4.85 11.86
C LEU A 278 -18.65 5.43 11.34
N VAL A 279 -18.62 5.97 10.12
CA VAL A 279 -17.38 6.48 9.49
C VAL A 279 -17.31 8.01 9.48
N CYS A 280 -16.12 8.56 9.31
CA CYS A 280 -15.90 10.01 9.26
C CYS A 280 -14.69 10.38 8.39
N LYS A 281 -14.61 11.65 7.96
CA LYS A 281 -13.41 12.23 7.34
C LYS A 281 -12.32 12.41 8.40
N ASN A 282 -11.06 12.43 7.95
CA ASN A 282 -9.92 12.37 8.87
C ASN A 282 -9.51 13.71 9.49
N SER A 283 -10.12 14.84 9.10
CA SER A 283 -9.72 16.16 9.63
C SER A 283 -10.15 16.33 11.09
N LEU A 284 -9.35 17.08 11.88
CA LEU A 284 -9.65 17.40 13.27
C LEU A 284 -11.09 17.87 13.45
N SER A 285 -11.52 18.84 12.62
CA SER A 285 -12.87 19.38 12.66
C SER A 285 -13.96 18.31 12.48
N ALA A 286 -13.78 17.39 11.52
CA ALA A 286 -14.81 16.41 11.20
C ALA A 286 -14.89 15.33 12.29
N LEU A 287 -13.74 14.87 12.78
CA LEU A 287 -13.68 13.88 13.86
C LEU A 287 -14.21 14.46 15.18
N HIS A 288 -13.81 15.68 15.52
CA HIS A 288 -14.26 16.36 16.72
C HIS A 288 -15.78 16.62 16.70
N GLU A 289 -16.33 17.11 15.58
CA GLU A 289 -17.78 17.26 15.40
C GLU A 289 -18.51 15.92 15.58
N LYS A 290 -17.97 14.85 14.99
CA LYS A 290 -18.58 13.51 15.03
C LYS A 290 -18.52 12.84 16.41
N LEU A 291 -17.41 12.95 17.11
CA LEU A 291 -17.11 12.17 18.32
C LEU A 291 -17.26 12.98 19.62
N CYS A 292 -17.14 14.30 19.54
CA CYS A 292 -17.16 15.22 20.70
C CYS A 292 -18.28 16.27 20.61
N GLY A 293 -18.95 16.41 19.45
CA GLY A 293 -19.85 17.54 19.16
C GLY A 293 -21.02 17.74 20.14
N THR A 294 -21.50 16.69 20.80
CA THR A 294 -22.57 16.80 21.81
C THR A 294 -22.10 17.37 23.15
N ASN A 295 -20.80 17.31 23.44
CA ASN A 295 -20.21 17.70 24.73
C ASN A 295 -19.17 18.84 24.61
N SER A 296 -18.88 19.31 23.38
CA SER A 296 -17.88 20.34 23.12
C SER A 296 -18.35 21.73 23.52
N LEU A 297 -17.42 22.55 24.01
CA LEU A 297 -17.64 23.93 24.42
C LEU A 297 -17.75 24.93 23.25
N LYS A 298 -17.24 24.62 22.03
CA LYS A 298 -17.31 25.49 20.82
C LYS A 298 -17.11 24.74 19.49
N SER A 299 -17.57 25.31 18.38
CA SER A 299 -17.29 24.84 17.01
C SER A 299 -15.94 25.36 16.49
N LEU A 300 -15.20 24.51 15.76
CA LEU A 300 -13.92 24.86 15.16
C LEU A 300 -14.10 25.77 13.92
N ASN A 301 -13.37 26.89 13.88
CA ASN A 301 -13.50 27.88 12.82
C ASN A 301 -12.54 27.63 11.65
N LYS A 302 -13.01 26.96 10.60
CA LYS A 302 -12.23 26.64 9.39
C LYS A 302 -11.70 27.87 8.62
N SER A 303 -12.27 29.05 8.82
CA SER A 303 -11.86 30.24 8.05
C SER A 303 -10.46 30.75 8.44
N LEU A 304 -10.06 30.56 9.70
CA LEU A 304 -8.78 31.07 10.22
C LEU A 304 -7.58 30.22 9.80
N GLN A 305 -7.73 28.91 9.60
CA GLN A 305 -6.67 28.09 8.98
C GLN A 305 -6.29 28.60 7.57
N THR A 306 -7.29 29.02 6.79
CA THR A 306 -7.05 29.52 5.43
C THR A 306 -6.25 30.84 5.45
N PHE A 307 -6.27 31.57 6.57
CA PHE A 307 -5.52 32.80 6.76
C PHE A 307 -4.00 32.56 6.68
N PHE A 308 -3.48 31.53 7.36
CA PHE A 308 -2.07 31.14 7.30
C PHE A 308 -1.60 30.70 5.91
N VAL A 309 -2.53 30.26 5.05
CA VAL A 309 -2.24 29.83 3.68
C VAL A 309 -2.20 31.01 2.69
N LYS A 310 -3.12 31.97 2.83
CA LYS A 310 -3.36 33.00 1.81
C LYS A 310 -2.81 34.38 2.16
N GLU A 311 -2.77 34.72 3.44
CA GLU A 311 -2.39 36.06 3.89
C GLU A 311 -0.88 36.16 4.13
N PRO A 312 -0.28 37.36 3.94
CA PRO A 312 1.13 37.58 4.26
C PRO A 312 1.34 37.64 5.78
N ILE A 313 2.59 37.44 6.22
CA ILE A 313 2.94 37.39 7.66
C ILE A 313 2.60 38.69 8.40
N ASP A 314 2.55 39.84 7.72
CA ASP A 314 2.15 41.11 8.33
C ASP A 314 0.68 41.12 8.78
N GLU A 315 -0.22 40.47 8.04
CA GLU A 315 -1.62 40.35 8.47
C GLU A 315 -1.74 39.36 9.64
N ILE A 316 -0.90 38.32 9.67
CA ILE A 316 -0.82 37.40 10.81
C ILE A 316 -0.38 38.16 12.06
N ARG A 317 0.59 39.08 11.94
CA ARG A 317 1.04 39.95 13.04
C ARG A 317 -0.10 40.84 13.55
N ARG A 318 -0.90 41.43 12.66
CA ARG A 318 -2.04 42.28 13.06
C ARG A 318 -3.15 41.50 13.75
N SER A 319 -3.39 40.25 13.33
CA SER A 319 -4.42 39.36 13.87
C SER A 319 -3.88 38.38 14.92
N PHE A 320 -2.71 38.65 15.52
CA PHE A 320 -1.98 37.70 16.35
C PHE A 320 -2.81 37.09 17.50
N GLN A 321 -3.60 37.90 18.21
CA GLN A 321 -4.39 37.42 19.36
C GLN A 321 -5.47 36.41 18.93
N ASP A 322 -6.18 36.71 17.84
CA ASP A 322 -7.25 35.85 17.33
C ASP A 322 -6.69 34.54 16.76
N LEU A 323 -5.57 34.63 16.03
CA LEU A 323 -4.92 33.47 15.43
C LEU A 323 -4.26 32.57 16.49
N THR A 324 -3.65 33.13 17.53
CA THR A 324 -3.10 32.33 18.65
C THR A 324 -4.20 31.65 19.44
N THR A 325 -5.31 32.35 19.67
CA THR A 325 -6.48 31.76 20.33
C THR A 325 -7.11 30.65 19.48
N TYR A 326 -7.13 30.81 18.14
CA TYR A 326 -7.53 29.76 17.20
C TYR A 326 -6.66 28.51 17.33
N CYS A 327 -5.32 28.65 17.27
CA CYS A 327 -4.39 27.52 17.44
C CYS A 327 -4.63 26.82 18.78
N ALA A 328 -4.82 27.60 19.85
CA ALA A 328 -5.10 27.07 21.18
C ALA A 328 -6.41 26.26 21.21
N TYR A 329 -7.43 26.64 20.44
CA TYR A 329 -8.66 25.85 20.31
C TYR A 329 -8.47 24.55 19.54
N ASP A 330 -7.60 24.51 18.53
CA ASP A 330 -7.23 23.25 17.85
C ASP A 330 -6.54 22.29 18.83
N VAL A 331 -5.68 22.80 19.71
CA VAL A 331 -5.09 22.02 20.82
C VAL A 331 -6.14 21.49 21.79
N VAL A 332 -7.15 22.30 22.16
CA VAL A 332 -8.28 21.84 23.01
C VAL A 332 -9.07 20.74 22.30
N ALA A 333 -9.41 20.91 21.03
CA ALA A 333 -10.16 19.92 20.28
C ALA A 333 -9.37 18.61 20.12
N CYS A 334 -8.05 18.69 19.93
CA CYS A 334 -7.16 17.54 19.93
C CYS A 334 -7.18 16.80 21.28
N PHE A 335 -7.13 17.54 22.40
CA PHE A 335 -7.26 16.97 23.75
C PHE A 335 -8.60 16.25 23.95
N GLU A 336 -9.72 16.89 23.62
CA GLU A 336 -11.06 16.31 23.76
C GLU A 336 -11.22 15.06 22.88
N LEU A 337 -10.70 15.12 21.65
CA LEU A 337 -10.70 13.99 20.72
C LEU A 337 -9.87 12.83 21.27
N TYR A 338 -8.69 13.11 21.83
CA TYR A 338 -7.84 12.09 22.46
C TYR A 338 -8.57 11.35 23.60
N GLN A 339 -9.31 12.07 24.46
CA GLN A 339 -10.09 11.46 25.56
C GLN A 339 -11.06 10.39 25.06
N VAL A 340 -11.68 10.61 23.89
CA VAL A 340 -12.63 9.67 23.28
C VAL A 340 -11.92 8.56 22.51
N LEU A 341 -10.85 8.89 21.78
CA LEU A 341 -10.17 7.94 20.91
C LEU A 341 -9.31 6.91 21.67
N TYR A 342 -8.62 7.31 22.74
CA TYR A 342 -7.64 6.42 23.38
C TYR A 342 -8.23 5.13 23.98
N PRO A 343 -9.38 5.16 24.68
CA PRO A 343 -10.03 3.95 25.16
C PRO A 343 -10.44 3.00 24.02
N GLU A 344 -11.01 3.52 22.93
CA GLU A 344 -11.42 2.70 21.80
C GLU A 344 -10.21 2.15 21.02
N PHE A 345 -9.17 2.96 20.87
CA PHE A 345 -7.92 2.56 20.22
C PHE A 345 -7.26 1.39 20.95
N THR A 346 -7.12 1.45 22.28
CA THR A 346 -6.50 0.38 23.07
C THR A 346 -7.31 -0.92 23.05
N LYS A 347 -8.65 -0.83 22.99
CA LYS A 347 -9.54 -2.00 22.83
C LYS A 347 -9.42 -2.66 21.45
N ARG A 348 -9.26 -1.86 20.39
CA ARG A 348 -9.14 -2.35 19.00
C ARG A 348 -7.74 -2.84 18.66
N PHE A 349 -6.71 -2.24 19.24
CA PHE A 349 -5.31 -2.55 19.01
C PHE A 349 -4.63 -2.87 20.34
N PRO A 350 -4.87 -4.07 20.91
CA PRO A 350 -4.50 -4.36 22.30
C PRO A 350 -3.01 -4.65 22.52
N HIS A 351 -2.26 -4.95 21.45
CA HIS A 351 -0.89 -5.44 21.58
C HIS A 351 0.13 -4.28 21.63
N PRO A 352 1.04 -4.24 22.64
CA PRO A 352 2.01 -3.13 22.83
C PRO A 352 2.99 -2.98 21.66
N VAL A 353 3.30 -4.06 20.95
CA VAL A 353 4.10 -4.00 19.70
C VAL A 353 3.50 -3.01 18.70
N THR A 354 2.17 -2.98 18.54
CA THR A 354 1.52 -2.04 17.61
C THR A 354 1.77 -0.60 18.02
N TRP A 355 1.68 -0.31 19.33
CA TRP A 355 1.89 1.04 19.85
C TRP A 355 3.35 1.48 19.72
N GLN A 356 4.29 0.61 20.08
CA GLN A 356 5.73 0.89 19.94
C GLN A 356 6.15 1.02 18.47
N GLY A 357 5.61 0.17 17.60
CA GLY A 357 5.87 0.23 16.15
C GLY A 357 5.39 1.56 15.55
N MET A 358 4.16 1.98 15.87
CA MET A 358 3.63 3.28 15.44
C MET A 358 4.48 4.44 15.96
N LEU A 359 4.93 4.35 17.22
CA LEU A 359 5.78 5.37 17.84
C LEU A 359 7.10 5.56 17.09
N GLU A 360 7.77 4.46 16.72
CA GLU A 360 9.05 4.54 15.98
C GLU A 360 8.85 4.95 14.50
N ILE A 361 7.79 4.48 13.84
CA ILE A 361 7.45 4.88 12.45
C ILE A 361 7.20 6.40 12.35
N GLY A 362 6.64 7.02 13.40
CA GLY A 362 6.43 8.47 13.46
C GLY A 362 7.74 9.27 13.55
N ASN A 363 8.89 8.65 13.85
CA ASN A 363 10.17 9.32 14.13
C ASN A 363 11.23 9.14 13.04
N VAL A 364 10.79 8.96 11.81
CA VAL A 364 11.64 8.83 10.61
C VAL A 364 12.56 10.03 10.43
N TYR A 365 13.79 9.73 10.03
CA TYR A 365 14.89 10.66 9.78
C TYR A 365 15.60 10.28 8.48
N LEU A 366 15.80 11.25 7.59
CA LEU A 366 16.49 11.07 6.33
C LEU A 366 17.66 12.05 6.23
N PRO A 367 18.91 11.57 6.18
CA PRO A 367 20.06 12.45 5.93
C PRO A 367 20.08 12.89 4.47
N VAL A 368 20.48 14.14 4.24
CA VAL A 368 20.66 14.71 2.91
C VAL A 368 21.95 15.51 2.86
N THR A 369 22.48 15.73 1.66
CA THR A 369 23.66 16.55 1.42
C THR A 369 23.33 17.71 0.49
N LYS A 370 24.33 18.53 0.13
CA LYS A 370 24.21 19.53 -0.96
C LYS A 370 23.60 18.98 -2.26
N ASN A 371 23.70 17.67 -2.51
CA ASN A 371 23.09 17.02 -3.66
C ASN A 371 21.57 17.18 -3.68
N TRP A 372 20.90 17.28 -2.53
CA TRP A 372 19.46 17.53 -2.47
C TRP A 372 19.05 18.84 -3.15
N ARG A 373 19.78 19.95 -2.89
CA ARG A 373 19.51 21.25 -3.55
C ARG A 373 19.80 21.20 -5.04
N LYS A 374 21.00 20.72 -5.39
CA LYS A 374 21.44 20.60 -6.78
C LYS A 374 20.49 19.72 -7.60
N PHE A 375 19.89 18.70 -6.98
CA PHE A 375 18.95 17.82 -7.63
C PHE A 375 17.70 18.56 -8.09
N PHE A 376 17.13 19.42 -7.24
CA PHE A 376 15.96 20.21 -7.63
C PHE A 376 16.29 21.13 -8.80
N ASP A 377 17.35 21.93 -8.67
CA ASP A 377 17.72 22.93 -9.69
C ASP A 377 18.06 22.28 -11.04
N SER A 378 18.81 21.17 -11.01
CA SER A 378 19.18 20.41 -12.20
C SER A 378 17.95 19.82 -12.90
N ASN A 379 17.05 19.17 -12.16
CA ASN A 379 15.85 18.57 -12.75
C ASN A 379 14.85 19.62 -13.24
N GLU A 380 14.67 20.71 -12.49
CA GLU A 380 13.81 21.82 -12.88
C GLU A 380 14.33 22.50 -14.15
N THR A 381 15.63 22.78 -14.24
CA THR A 381 16.26 23.32 -15.44
C THR A 381 16.09 22.40 -16.65
N ARG A 382 16.34 21.09 -16.47
CA ARG A 382 16.16 20.09 -17.53
C ARG A 382 14.70 20.01 -18.00
N ALA A 383 13.75 19.98 -17.07
CA ALA A 383 12.33 19.93 -17.38
C ALA A 383 11.88 21.20 -18.13
N ASN A 384 12.35 22.36 -17.66
CA ASN A 384 12.06 23.66 -18.26
C ASN A 384 12.58 23.76 -19.69
N ASN A 385 13.82 23.32 -19.93
CA ASN A 385 14.41 23.28 -21.26
C ASN A 385 13.62 22.37 -22.20
N GLN A 386 13.23 21.18 -21.73
CA GLN A 386 12.53 20.21 -22.58
C GLN A 386 11.12 20.64 -22.95
N ASN A 387 10.38 21.20 -21.99
CA ASN A 387 9.08 21.80 -22.25
C ASN A 387 9.18 23.06 -23.11
N LYS A 388 10.26 23.86 -22.97
CA LYS A 388 10.51 25.04 -23.81
C LYS A 388 10.73 24.65 -25.27
N ILE A 389 11.52 23.61 -25.54
CA ILE A 389 11.71 23.07 -26.89
C ILE A 389 10.36 22.65 -27.49
N ALA A 390 9.55 21.91 -26.72
CA ALA A 390 8.21 21.52 -27.16
C ALA A 390 7.27 22.70 -27.44
N ALA A 391 7.29 23.72 -26.56
CA ALA A 391 6.48 24.94 -26.71
C ALA A 391 6.87 25.74 -27.97
N ILE A 392 8.17 25.94 -28.18
CA ILE A 392 8.72 26.60 -29.37
C ILE A 392 8.33 25.81 -30.62
N GLY A 393 8.50 24.48 -30.62
CA GLY A 393 8.13 23.61 -31.73
C GLY A 393 6.65 23.73 -32.08
N VAL A 394 5.76 23.61 -31.10
CA VAL A 394 4.31 23.76 -31.31
C VAL A 394 3.96 25.13 -31.90
N VAL A 395 4.48 26.22 -31.35
CA VAL A 395 4.15 27.57 -31.87
C VAL A 395 4.76 27.81 -33.25
N TYR A 396 5.98 27.37 -33.49
CA TYR A 396 6.62 27.43 -34.80
C TYR A 396 5.76 26.73 -35.86
N THR A 397 5.39 25.47 -35.61
CA THR A 397 4.54 24.69 -36.53
C THR A 397 3.16 25.32 -36.72
N ALA A 398 2.61 25.96 -35.68
CA ALA A 398 1.31 26.62 -35.77
C ALA A 398 1.37 27.86 -36.66
N ARG A 399 2.42 28.69 -36.55
CA ARG A 399 2.63 29.85 -37.43
C ARG A 399 2.86 29.42 -38.88
N GLU A 400 3.71 28.42 -39.09
CA GLU A 400 3.98 27.87 -40.43
C GLU A 400 2.70 27.30 -41.06
N LEU A 401 1.87 26.60 -40.27
CA LEU A 401 0.62 26.04 -40.76
C LEU A 401 -0.40 27.13 -41.10
N VAL A 402 -0.49 28.20 -40.32
CA VAL A 402 -1.33 29.37 -40.63
C VAL A 402 -0.91 29.96 -41.98
N GLU A 403 0.38 30.24 -42.17
CA GLU A 403 0.90 30.79 -43.43
C GLU A 403 0.60 29.89 -44.62
N LYS A 404 0.83 28.57 -44.48
CA LYS A 404 0.63 27.58 -45.53
C LYS A 404 -0.83 27.38 -45.90
N LEU A 405 -1.75 27.41 -44.93
CA LEU A 405 -3.16 27.13 -45.18
C LEU A 405 -3.98 28.38 -45.52
N GLU A 406 -3.50 29.57 -45.12
CA GLU A 406 -4.14 30.85 -45.42
C GLU A 406 -3.76 31.39 -46.81
N LYS A 407 -2.56 31.06 -47.32
CA LYS A 407 -2.07 31.44 -48.66
C LYS A 407 -1.70 30.19 -49.47
N PRO A 408 -2.32 29.90 -50.63
CA PRO A 408 -3.37 30.62 -51.37
C PRO A 408 -4.80 30.26 -50.88
N ILE A 409 -5.69 31.27 -50.83
CA ILE A 409 -7.13 31.29 -50.49
C ILE A 409 -7.66 30.07 -49.70
N GLN A 410 -7.73 30.21 -48.37
CA GLN A 410 -8.53 29.37 -47.47
C GLN A 410 -8.39 27.85 -47.66
N SER A 411 -7.21 27.37 -48.04
CA SER A 411 -6.95 25.94 -48.26
C SER A 411 -7.16 25.07 -47.01
N TYR A 412 -7.24 25.68 -45.83
CA TYR A 412 -7.68 25.00 -44.60
C TYR A 412 -9.05 24.31 -44.71
N LYS A 413 -9.93 24.77 -45.59
CA LYS A 413 -11.22 24.11 -45.86
C LYS A 413 -11.04 22.72 -46.45
N ASN A 414 -9.96 22.51 -47.20
CA ASN A 414 -9.57 21.25 -47.81
C ASN A 414 -8.67 20.39 -46.90
N ASP A 415 -8.22 20.92 -45.75
CA ASP A 415 -7.33 20.20 -44.84
C ASP A 415 -8.11 19.16 -44.01
N PRO A 416 -7.70 17.87 -44.00
CA PRO A 416 -8.41 16.80 -43.31
C PRO A 416 -8.62 17.00 -41.78
N TRP A 417 -7.81 17.84 -41.12
CA TRP A 417 -7.87 18.06 -39.67
C TRP A 417 -8.34 19.48 -39.28
N MET A 418 -8.06 20.49 -40.10
CA MET A 418 -8.28 21.91 -39.79
C MET A 418 -9.60 22.47 -40.33
N TRP A 419 -10.33 21.74 -41.18
CA TRP A 419 -11.61 22.19 -41.78
C TRP A 419 -12.68 22.59 -40.76
N SER A 420 -12.68 21.96 -39.58
CA SER A 420 -13.69 22.18 -38.53
C SER A 420 -13.22 23.13 -37.41
N VAL A 421 -12.11 23.85 -37.62
CA VAL A 421 -11.50 24.76 -36.63
C VAL A 421 -11.90 26.20 -36.94
N ASP A 422 -11.99 27.06 -35.92
CA ASP A 422 -12.35 28.47 -36.10
C ASP A 422 -11.15 29.29 -36.61
N TRP A 423 -11.14 29.55 -37.92
CA TRP A 423 -10.13 30.34 -38.63
C TRP A 423 -10.43 31.86 -38.66
N SER A 424 -11.50 32.32 -38.00
CA SER A 424 -11.76 33.76 -37.92
C SER A 424 -10.66 34.48 -37.13
N SER A 425 -10.37 35.72 -37.49
CA SER A 425 -9.43 36.60 -36.79
C SER A 425 -10.17 37.78 -36.18
N ARG A 426 -9.67 38.29 -35.05
CA ARG A 426 -10.20 39.53 -34.47
C ARG A 426 -9.79 40.72 -35.34
N LYS A 427 -10.59 41.78 -35.31
CA LYS A 427 -10.33 43.01 -36.08
C LYS A 427 -8.91 43.54 -35.76
N GLY A 428 -8.05 43.60 -36.79
CA GLY A 428 -6.67 44.08 -36.69
C GLY A 428 -5.62 43.01 -36.39
N GLU A 429 -6.00 41.75 -36.17
CA GLU A 429 -5.07 40.64 -35.89
C GLU A 429 -4.83 39.76 -37.12
N LYS A 430 -3.58 39.29 -37.26
CA LYS A 430 -3.16 38.40 -38.36
C LYS A 430 -3.33 36.92 -38.06
N PHE A 431 -3.52 36.54 -36.80
CA PHE A 431 -3.62 35.14 -36.40
C PHE A 431 -5.07 34.74 -36.11
N PRO A 432 -5.46 33.49 -36.41
CA PRO A 432 -6.81 33.00 -36.15
C PRO A 432 -7.06 32.72 -34.65
N ILE A 433 -8.34 32.71 -34.23
CA ILE A 433 -8.76 32.46 -32.85
C ILE A 433 -8.22 31.14 -32.30
N TRP A 434 -8.14 30.10 -33.13
CA TRP A 434 -7.58 28.82 -32.67
C TRP A 434 -6.11 28.94 -32.28
N TYR A 435 -5.32 29.78 -32.97
CA TYR A 435 -3.92 30.04 -32.62
C TYR A 435 -3.83 30.82 -31.31
N GLU A 436 -4.66 31.85 -31.13
CA GLU A 436 -4.76 32.58 -29.85
C GLU A 436 -5.03 31.60 -28.69
N SER A 437 -5.86 30.58 -28.93
CA SER A 437 -6.20 29.57 -27.92
C SER A 437 -5.00 28.72 -27.47
N LEU A 438 -3.94 28.59 -28.28
CA LEU A 438 -2.70 27.90 -27.91
C LEU A 438 -1.87 28.71 -26.91
N LEU A 439 -2.03 30.03 -26.87
CA LEU A 439 -1.29 30.90 -25.96
C LEU A 439 -2.08 31.08 -24.65
N ARG A 440 -1.36 31.39 -23.56
CA ARG A 440 -2.01 31.69 -22.26
C ARG A 440 -2.59 33.09 -22.21
N THR A 441 -1.88 34.07 -22.77
CA THR A 441 -2.29 35.48 -22.80
C THR A 441 -2.14 36.04 -24.21
N ARG A 442 -2.95 37.06 -24.53
CA ARG A 442 -2.97 37.67 -25.86
C ARG A 442 -1.70 38.45 -26.18
N ASN A 443 -1.02 38.98 -25.17
CA ASN A 443 0.20 39.79 -25.36
C ASN A 443 1.35 38.99 -26.00
N LEU A 444 1.27 37.66 -25.98
CA LEU A 444 2.25 36.73 -26.55
C LEU A 444 2.06 36.50 -28.07
N LEU A 445 0.96 36.99 -28.65
CA LEU A 445 0.55 36.70 -30.03
C LEU A 445 1.65 37.04 -31.05
N HIS A 446 2.29 38.19 -30.88
CA HIS A 446 3.33 38.73 -31.77
C HIS A 446 4.75 38.51 -31.25
N MET A 447 4.91 37.87 -30.09
CA MET A 447 6.23 37.63 -29.49
C MET A 447 7.09 36.75 -30.42
N PRO A 448 8.39 37.03 -30.58
CA PRO A 448 9.29 36.14 -31.31
C PRO A 448 9.26 34.73 -30.72
N VAL A 449 9.14 33.69 -31.55
CA VAL A 449 8.95 32.30 -31.07
C VAL A 449 10.07 31.86 -30.12
N LYS A 450 11.30 32.31 -30.37
CA LYS A 450 12.48 31.98 -29.55
C LYS A 450 12.44 32.56 -28.14
N GLU A 451 11.67 33.64 -27.93
CA GLU A 451 11.52 34.32 -26.65
C GLU A 451 10.40 33.70 -25.79
N LEU A 452 9.53 32.87 -26.39
CA LEU A 452 8.48 32.19 -25.65
C LEU A 452 9.05 31.20 -24.64
N SER A 453 8.44 31.19 -23.47
CA SER A 453 8.69 30.19 -22.42
C SER A 453 7.71 29.02 -22.53
N GLN A 454 8.02 27.94 -21.82
CA GLN A 454 7.08 26.82 -21.63
C GLN A 454 5.75 27.24 -20.99
N ALA A 455 5.75 28.29 -20.16
CA ALA A 455 4.56 28.71 -19.41
C ALA A 455 3.57 29.42 -20.34
N ASP A 456 4.04 29.96 -21.46
CA ASP A 456 3.27 30.77 -22.39
C ASP A 456 2.32 29.96 -23.29
N VAL A 457 2.57 28.64 -23.41
CA VAL A 457 1.90 27.77 -24.39
C VAL A 457 1.10 26.65 -23.71
N LYS A 458 -0.14 26.43 -24.18
CA LYS A 458 -1.03 25.36 -23.76
C LYS A 458 -0.77 24.08 -24.56
N LEU A 459 0.28 23.33 -24.18
CA LEU A 459 0.68 22.07 -24.86
C LEU A 459 -0.40 20.98 -24.87
N LYS A 460 -1.41 21.05 -24.00
CA LYS A 460 -2.55 20.11 -23.94
C LYS A 460 -3.79 20.60 -24.70
N SER A 461 -3.66 21.60 -25.57
CA SER A 461 -4.79 22.13 -26.35
C SER A 461 -5.31 21.09 -27.34
N ARG A 462 -6.63 21.08 -27.56
CA ARG A 462 -7.30 20.20 -28.55
C ARG A 462 -6.87 20.50 -30.00
N VAL A 463 -6.23 21.63 -30.23
CA VAL A 463 -5.69 21.97 -31.56
C VAL A 463 -4.38 21.24 -31.83
N VAL A 464 -3.62 20.86 -30.80
CA VAL A 464 -2.30 20.24 -30.95
C VAL A 464 -2.36 18.93 -31.76
N PRO A 465 -3.29 17.99 -31.52
CA PRO A 465 -3.42 16.81 -32.39
C PRO A 465 -3.78 17.14 -33.86
N ARG A 466 -4.52 18.23 -34.11
CA ARG A 466 -4.88 18.67 -35.47
C ARG A 466 -3.70 19.33 -36.17
N LEU A 467 -2.92 20.10 -35.42
CA LEU A 467 -1.70 20.76 -35.87
C LEU A 467 -0.69 19.75 -36.43
N PHE A 468 -0.50 18.62 -35.77
CA PHE A 468 0.39 17.55 -36.24
C PHE A 468 -0.25 16.60 -37.26
N GLY A 469 -1.55 16.73 -37.53
CA GLY A 469 -2.29 15.85 -38.42
C GLY A 469 -2.24 14.40 -37.97
N LEU A 470 -2.65 14.12 -36.72
CA LEU A 470 -2.58 12.77 -36.17
C LEU A 470 -3.54 11.81 -36.88
N CYS A 471 -3.04 10.60 -37.15
CA CYS A 471 -3.78 9.47 -37.71
C CYS A 471 -3.82 8.29 -36.74
N TRP A 472 -4.90 7.50 -36.79
CA TRP A 472 -5.00 6.17 -36.19
C TRP A 472 -5.05 5.13 -37.32
N GLY A 473 -3.96 4.38 -37.48
CA GLY A 473 -3.69 3.63 -38.71
C GLY A 473 -3.72 4.57 -39.92
N PRO A 474 -4.48 4.25 -40.99
CA PRO A 474 -4.58 5.11 -42.17
C PRO A 474 -5.60 6.26 -42.00
N TYR A 475 -6.33 6.32 -40.89
CA TYR A 475 -7.50 7.18 -40.72
C TYR A 475 -7.19 8.46 -39.93
N PRO A 476 -7.61 9.66 -40.39
CA PRO A 476 -7.36 10.91 -39.66
C PRO A 476 -8.18 11.00 -38.38
N LEU A 477 -7.57 11.55 -37.32
CA LEU A 477 -8.25 11.84 -36.07
C LEU A 477 -9.24 13.01 -36.19
N HIS A 478 -10.39 12.86 -35.53
CA HIS A 478 -11.41 13.88 -35.40
C HIS A 478 -11.91 13.96 -33.95
N TYR A 479 -12.21 15.16 -33.47
CA TYR A 479 -12.74 15.38 -32.11
C TYR A 479 -14.22 15.75 -32.16
N LYS A 480 -15.04 15.02 -31.40
CA LYS A 480 -16.46 15.34 -31.15
C LYS A 480 -16.66 15.72 -29.69
N THR A 481 -17.42 16.78 -29.44
CA THR A 481 -17.66 17.29 -28.07
C THR A 481 -18.41 16.29 -27.17
N ASP A 482 -19.25 15.42 -27.75
CA ASP A 482 -20.00 14.38 -27.03
C ASP A 482 -19.27 13.04 -26.91
N LYS A 483 -18.28 12.76 -27.77
CA LYS A 483 -17.62 11.45 -27.88
C LYS A 483 -16.10 11.46 -27.68
N GLY A 484 -15.50 12.64 -27.52
CA GLY A 484 -14.05 12.79 -27.44
C GLY A 484 -13.35 12.60 -28.79
N TRP A 485 -12.09 12.19 -28.74
CA TRP A 485 -11.29 11.85 -29.92
C TRP A 485 -11.69 10.50 -30.52
N GLY A 486 -11.67 10.45 -31.85
CA GLY A 486 -11.94 9.27 -32.66
C GLY A 486 -11.31 9.42 -34.04
N PHE A 487 -11.63 8.53 -34.97
CA PHE A 487 -11.10 8.51 -36.33
C PHE A 487 -12.21 8.27 -37.37
N LEU A 488 -11.97 8.73 -38.60
CA LEU A 488 -12.95 8.69 -39.70
C LEU A 488 -12.65 7.54 -40.66
N VAL A 489 -13.58 6.59 -40.77
CA VAL A 489 -13.45 5.40 -41.63
C VAL A 489 -14.48 5.45 -42.76
N PRO A 490 -14.13 5.22 -44.04
CA PRO A 490 -15.10 5.17 -45.13
C PRO A 490 -16.13 4.06 -44.91
N LYS A 491 -17.41 4.33 -45.15
CA LYS A 491 -18.48 3.31 -45.03
C LYS A 491 -18.29 2.14 -45.97
N ASP A 492 -17.89 2.42 -47.21
CA ASP A 492 -17.48 1.40 -48.19
C ASP A 492 -15.98 1.61 -48.50
N PRO A 493 -15.12 0.63 -48.19
CA PRO A 493 -13.69 0.70 -48.52
C PRO A 493 -13.40 0.82 -50.02
N ARG A 494 -14.37 0.49 -50.89
CA ARG A 494 -14.23 0.49 -52.36
C ARG A 494 -14.65 1.81 -53.02
N THR A 495 -15.10 2.80 -52.24
CA THR A 495 -15.52 4.11 -52.79
C THR A 495 -14.37 4.75 -53.56
N ALA A 496 -14.58 5.05 -54.85
CA ALA A 496 -13.60 5.71 -55.69
C ALA A 496 -13.63 7.24 -55.49
N LEU A 497 -12.49 7.90 -55.71
CA LEU A 497 -12.36 9.36 -55.64
C LEU A 497 -13.23 10.12 -56.66
N SER A 498 -13.63 9.46 -57.76
CA SER A 498 -14.55 10.00 -58.77
C SER A 498 -15.99 10.08 -58.28
N ASP A 499 -16.35 9.26 -57.29
CA ASP A 499 -17.76 8.99 -56.93
C ASP A 499 -18.21 9.82 -55.71
N VAL A 500 -17.31 10.65 -55.17
CA VAL A 500 -17.55 11.44 -53.97
C VAL A 500 -17.49 12.94 -54.29
N PRO A 501 -18.35 13.76 -53.66
CA PRO A 501 -18.28 15.20 -53.84
C PRO A 501 -16.97 15.74 -53.25
N GLU A 502 -16.54 16.90 -53.73
CA GLU A 502 -15.33 17.55 -53.22
C GLU A 502 -15.50 17.95 -51.74
N MET A 503 -16.71 18.41 -51.41
CA MET A 503 -17.15 18.85 -50.09
C MET A 503 -18.56 18.36 -49.83
N ASP A 504 -18.92 18.14 -48.57
CA ASP A 504 -20.28 17.80 -48.17
C ASP A 504 -20.73 18.63 -46.95
N GLU A 505 -22.01 18.93 -46.84
CA GLU A 505 -22.56 19.69 -45.71
C GLU A 505 -22.99 18.70 -44.61
N VAL A 506 -22.35 18.80 -43.44
CA VAL A 506 -22.65 17.94 -42.29
C VAL A 506 -23.21 18.77 -41.14
N VAL A 507 -24.22 18.21 -40.46
CA VAL A 507 -24.76 18.79 -39.24
C VAL A 507 -23.98 18.23 -38.05
N LEU A 508 -23.23 19.11 -37.39
CA LEU A 508 -22.59 18.83 -36.12
C LEU A 508 -23.61 18.98 -34.97
N ARG A 509 -23.18 18.66 -33.74
CA ARG A 509 -24.06 18.70 -32.56
C ARG A 509 -24.67 20.11 -32.38
N ARG A 510 -25.96 20.19 -32.01
CA ARG A 510 -26.77 21.42 -31.82
C ARG A 510 -27.13 22.17 -33.12
N GLY A 511 -27.15 21.49 -34.27
CA GLY A 511 -27.63 22.08 -35.53
C GLY A 511 -26.59 22.96 -36.24
N VAL A 512 -25.34 22.97 -35.77
CA VAL A 512 -24.25 23.72 -36.43
C VAL A 512 -23.88 23.01 -37.72
N LYS A 513 -24.14 23.66 -38.85
CA LYS A 513 -23.72 23.20 -40.18
C LYS A 513 -22.23 23.45 -40.38
N ALA A 514 -21.51 22.46 -40.88
CA ALA A 514 -20.10 22.56 -41.25
C ALA A 514 -19.86 21.84 -42.58
N THR A 515 -18.86 22.27 -43.34
CA THR A 515 -18.51 21.69 -44.63
C THR A 515 -17.29 20.78 -44.46
N ILE A 516 -17.44 19.48 -44.72
CA ILE A 516 -16.38 18.49 -44.59
C ILE A 516 -15.70 18.23 -45.95
N PRO A 517 -14.35 18.20 -46.03
CA PRO A 517 -13.62 17.91 -47.28
C PRO A 517 -13.55 16.42 -47.57
N VAL A 518 -14.65 15.88 -48.10
CA VAL A 518 -14.83 14.45 -48.32
C VAL A 518 -13.73 13.85 -49.20
N LYS A 519 -13.48 14.47 -50.37
CA LYS A 519 -12.49 13.97 -51.32
C LYS A 519 -11.06 14.02 -50.76
N ALA A 520 -10.70 15.06 -50.02
CA ALA A 520 -9.37 15.19 -49.42
C ALA A 520 -9.14 14.15 -48.31
N ILE A 521 -10.14 13.90 -47.45
CA ILE A 521 -10.07 12.86 -46.41
C ILE A 521 -9.97 11.47 -47.04
N LEU A 522 -10.76 11.18 -48.07
CA LEU A 522 -10.70 9.88 -48.76
C LEU A 522 -9.35 9.69 -49.47
N SER A 523 -8.84 10.73 -50.14
CA SER A 523 -7.52 10.72 -50.79
C SER A 523 -6.41 10.44 -49.79
N LEU A 524 -6.44 11.08 -48.61
CA LEU A 524 -5.48 10.83 -47.54
C LEU A 524 -5.50 9.36 -47.10
N ILE A 525 -6.69 8.79 -46.88
CA ILE A 525 -6.83 7.40 -46.41
C ILE A 525 -6.29 6.43 -47.47
N GLN A 526 -6.61 6.65 -48.74
CA GLN A 526 -6.11 5.82 -49.84
C GLN A 526 -4.59 5.94 -50.00
N GLN A 527 -4.03 7.15 -49.88
CA GLN A 527 -2.59 7.37 -49.90
C GLN A 527 -1.89 6.63 -48.75
N ASN A 528 -2.39 6.78 -47.52
CA ASN A 528 -1.81 6.09 -46.35
C ASN A 528 -1.80 4.56 -46.54
N LYS A 529 -2.90 4.00 -47.06
CA LYS A 529 -2.97 2.56 -47.36
C LYS A 529 -1.97 2.15 -48.47
N ALA A 530 -1.80 2.98 -49.50
CA ALA A 530 -0.83 2.75 -50.58
C ALA A 530 0.63 2.83 -50.09
N GLU A 531 0.92 3.69 -49.11
CA GLU A 531 2.22 3.80 -48.45
C GLU A 531 2.49 2.65 -47.45
N GLY A 532 1.59 1.66 -47.36
CA GLY A 532 1.77 0.45 -46.55
C GLY A 532 1.35 0.59 -45.09
N ILE A 533 0.61 1.65 -44.72
CA ILE A 533 0.05 1.78 -43.37
C ILE A 533 -1.06 0.75 -43.17
N GLY A 534 -0.84 -0.18 -42.23
CA GLY A 534 -1.76 -1.26 -41.91
C GLY A 534 -3.11 -0.78 -41.36
N ASP A 535 -4.17 -1.53 -41.68
CA ASP A 535 -5.51 -1.25 -41.17
C ASP A 535 -5.64 -1.56 -39.66
N VAL A 536 -6.65 -1.00 -39.01
CA VAL A 536 -6.88 -1.17 -37.56
C VAL A 536 -8.09 -2.06 -37.29
N LEU A 537 -8.05 -2.82 -36.20
CA LEU A 537 -9.19 -3.66 -35.79
C LEU A 537 -10.35 -2.77 -35.33
N LEU A 538 -11.48 -2.89 -36.02
CA LEU A 538 -12.75 -2.27 -35.65
C LEU A 538 -13.50 -3.25 -34.72
N THR A 539 -13.54 -2.98 -33.42
CA THR A 539 -14.21 -3.89 -32.47
C THR A 539 -15.74 -3.82 -32.64
N HIS A 540 -16.42 -4.96 -32.55
CA HIS A 540 -17.86 -5.08 -32.86
C HIS A 540 -18.80 -4.45 -31.80
N SER A 541 -18.26 -3.85 -30.74
CA SER A 541 -18.96 -3.19 -29.64
C SER A 541 -19.22 -1.68 -29.87
N HIS A 542 -18.87 -1.13 -31.04
CA HIS A 542 -19.14 0.27 -31.41
C HIS A 542 -20.63 0.56 -31.71
N SER A 543 -21.54 0.24 -30.78
CA SER A 543 -23.01 0.40 -30.90
C SER A 543 -23.51 1.85 -30.99
N SER A 544 -22.62 2.82 -31.22
CA SER A 544 -22.97 4.22 -31.45
C SER A 544 -22.04 4.86 -32.49
N THR A 545 -21.82 4.21 -33.62
CA THR A 545 -21.14 4.83 -34.78
C THR A 545 -21.97 6.01 -35.26
N THR A 546 -21.44 7.23 -35.18
CA THR A 546 -22.11 8.39 -35.77
C THR A 546 -21.58 8.57 -37.18
N THR A 547 -22.49 8.48 -38.15
CA THR A 547 -22.22 8.82 -39.54
C THR A 547 -21.87 10.31 -39.67
N ILE A 548 -20.80 10.61 -40.39
CA ILE A 548 -20.42 11.96 -40.81
C ILE A 548 -20.15 11.88 -42.32
N SER A 549 -21.10 12.36 -43.14
CA SER A 549 -21.06 12.21 -44.61
C SER A 549 -20.92 10.72 -45.00
N ILE A 550 -19.93 10.37 -45.83
CA ILE A 550 -19.59 9.01 -46.25
C ILE A 550 -18.72 8.25 -45.24
N PHE A 551 -18.36 8.88 -44.12
CA PHE A 551 -17.50 8.29 -43.10
C PHE A 551 -18.30 7.87 -41.86
N ASN A 552 -17.80 6.84 -41.20
CA ASN A 552 -18.18 6.42 -39.87
C ASN A 552 -17.18 6.97 -38.86
N PHE A 553 -17.67 7.66 -37.83
CA PHE A 553 -16.84 8.08 -36.69
C PHE A 553 -16.72 6.94 -35.68
N HIS A 554 -15.49 6.50 -35.44
CA HIS A 554 -15.15 5.51 -34.42
C HIS A 554 -14.43 6.20 -33.26
N LYS A 555 -14.91 6.02 -32.03
CA LYS A 555 -14.23 6.53 -30.82
C LYS A 555 -12.86 5.87 -30.67
N LEU A 556 -11.86 6.63 -30.21
CA LEU A 556 -10.63 6.01 -29.74
C LEU A 556 -10.93 5.11 -28.53
N PRO A 557 -10.26 3.96 -28.42
CA PRO A 557 -10.41 3.09 -27.25
C PRO A 557 -9.92 3.82 -25.99
N HIS A 558 -10.75 3.86 -24.95
CA HIS A 558 -10.39 4.49 -23.68
C HIS A 558 -9.83 3.44 -22.69
N PRO A 559 -8.74 3.72 -21.96
CA PRO A 559 -8.11 2.75 -21.04
C PRO A 559 -9.02 2.21 -19.94
N ASN A 560 -9.97 3.01 -19.48
CA ASN A 560 -10.90 2.65 -18.40
C ASN A 560 -12.18 1.95 -18.91
N GLY A 561 -12.31 1.70 -20.21
CA GLY A 561 -13.46 1.06 -20.82
C GLY A 561 -14.23 1.96 -21.79
N GLU A 562 -15.11 1.33 -22.58
CA GLU A 562 -15.72 1.92 -23.79
C GLU A 562 -16.68 3.10 -23.54
N HIS A 563 -17.21 3.21 -22.32
CA HIS A 563 -18.16 4.26 -21.94
C HIS A 563 -17.49 5.64 -21.81
N ASP A 564 -16.19 5.67 -21.54
CA ASP A 564 -15.45 6.91 -21.35
C ASP A 564 -14.97 7.51 -22.68
N ASN A 565 -14.76 8.83 -22.69
CA ASN A 565 -14.32 9.57 -23.86
C ASN A 565 -12.83 9.93 -23.76
N VAL A 566 -12.08 9.71 -24.84
CA VAL A 566 -10.67 10.11 -24.91
C VAL A 566 -10.58 11.63 -25.07
N GLY A 567 -10.00 12.31 -24.07
CA GLY A 567 -9.79 13.75 -24.07
C GLY A 567 -8.47 14.21 -24.69
N ASP A 568 -7.42 13.39 -24.58
CA ASP A 568 -6.05 13.70 -25.03
C ASP A 568 -5.41 12.45 -25.68
N PRO A 569 -5.22 12.43 -27.01
CA PRO A 569 -4.68 11.28 -27.73
C PRO A 569 -3.16 11.18 -27.58
N ILE A 570 -2.48 12.19 -27.01
CA ILE A 570 -1.03 12.20 -26.76
C ILE A 570 -0.75 11.91 -25.27
N SER A 571 -1.69 11.25 -24.59
CA SER A 571 -1.55 10.88 -23.18
C SER A 571 -0.75 9.57 -23.04
N LYS A 572 -0.30 9.25 -21.81
CA LYS A 572 0.43 8.00 -21.50
C LYS A 572 -0.33 6.75 -21.96
N ALA A 573 -1.65 6.82 -21.97
CA ALA A 573 -2.54 5.75 -22.40
C ALA A 573 -2.21 5.22 -23.81
N PHE A 574 -1.78 6.11 -24.71
CA PHE A 574 -1.51 5.81 -26.11
C PHE A 574 -0.03 5.65 -26.43
N GLN A 575 0.80 5.44 -25.40
CA GLN A 575 2.25 5.33 -25.58
C GLN A 575 2.60 4.15 -26.50
N LEU A 576 1.97 2.99 -26.29
CA LEU A 576 2.21 1.81 -27.11
C LEU A 576 1.87 2.09 -28.57
N GLU A 577 0.73 2.70 -28.83
CA GLU A 577 0.25 2.97 -30.18
C GLU A 577 1.09 4.03 -30.89
N ILE A 578 1.65 5.00 -30.15
CA ILE A 578 2.60 5.96 -30.73
C ILE A 578 3.93 5.27 -31.06
N ASP A 579 4.45 4.44 -30.15
CA ASP A 579 5.73 3.76 -30.30
C ASP A 579 5.66 2.68 -31.43
N GLU A 580 4.51 2.02 -31.60
CA GLU A 580 4.24 1.06 -32.69
C GLU A 580 3.83 1.73 -34.02
N GLY A 581 3.66 3.05 -34.04
CA GLY A 581 3.24 3.79 -35.24
C GLY A 581 1.78 3.61 -35.63
N VAL A 582 0.93 3.05 -34.75
CA VAL A 582 -0.53 3.01 -34.92
C VAL A 582 -1.11 4.42 -34.79
N LEU A 583 -0.63 5.21 -33.83
CA LEU A 583 -0.97 6.62 -33.67
C LEU A 583 0.22 7.50 -34.06
N TRP A 584 0.13 8.24 -35.17
CA TRP A 584 1.31 8.91 -35.73
C TRP A 584 0.98 10.26 -36.40
N PRO A 585 1.96 11.18 -36.48
CA PRO A 585 1.78 12.50 -37.12
C PRO A 585 2.04 12.47 -38.63
N MET A 586 1.15 13.08 -39.42
CA MET A 586 1.35 13.28 -40.86
C MET A 586 2.31 14.43 -41.19
N ARG A 587 2.38 15.45 -40.32
CA ARG A 587 3.21 16.65 -40.53
C ARG A 587 3.97 17.05 -39.27
N TYR A 588 5.08 17.76 -39.46
CA TYR A 588 5.95 18.24 -38.38
C TYR A 588 6.40 17.12 -37.44
N LYS A 589 6.84 15.98 -38.02
CA LYS A 589 7.15 14.74 -37.30
C LYS A 589 8.23 14.95 -36.22
N LYS A 590 9.23 15.79 -36.50
CA LYS A 590 10.30 16.13 -35.57
C LYS A 590 9.75 16.88 -34.35
N GLU A 591 8.97 17.93 -34.58
CA GLU A 591 8.39 18.76 -33.52
C GLU A 591 7.35 17.98 -32.70
N PHE A 592 6.60 17.07 -33.33
CA PHE A 592 5.74 16.12 -32.61
C PHE A 592 6.57 15.19 -31.72
N SER A 593 7.66 14.63 -32.24
CA SER A 593 8.56 13.77 -31.47
C SER A 593 9.17 14.51 -30.27
N ASP A 594 9.58 15.77 -30.45
CA ASP A 594 10.07 16.61 -29.37
C ASP A 594 8.98 16.91 -28.32
N LEU A 595 7.75 17.20 -28.75
CA LEU A 595 6.60 17.37 -27.85
C LEU A 595 6.33 16.08 -27.05
N TYR A 596 6.25 14.94 -27.73
CA TYR A 596 5.97 13.65 -27.11
C TYR A 596 7.07 13.28 -26.11
N ARG A 597 8.33 13.43 -26.51
CA ARG A 597 9.51 13.23 -25.65
C ARG A 597 9.45 14.13 -24.42
N ALA A 598 9.16 15.43 -24.57
CA ALA A 598 9.02 16.34 -23.44
C ALA A 598 7.94 15.88 -22.47
N ARG A 599 6.74 15.52 -22.97
CA ARG A 599 5.63 15.05 -22.13
C ARG A 599 5.95 13.76 -21.38
N ASN A 600 6.71 12.84 -21.99
CA ASN A 600 7.09 11.58 -21.36
C ASN A 600 8.20 11.75 -20.33
N THR A 601 9.22 12.54 -20.66
CA THR A 601 10.41 12.75 -19.81
C THR A 601 10.12 13.63 -18.59
N THR A 602 9.27 14.66 -18.69
CA THR A 602 8.96 15.57 -17.56
C THR A 602 7.82 15.09 -16.65
N ARG A 603 7.05 14.08 -17.07
CA ARG A 603 5.85 13.60 -16.33
C ARG A 603 6.13 13.23 -14.88
N PHE A 604 7.24 12.52 -14.63
CA PHE A 604 7.62 12.14 -13.28
C PHE A 604 7.91 13.40 -12.47
N TRP A 605 8.89 14.20 -12.88
CA TRP A 605 9.26 15.43 -12.18
C TRP A 605 8.07 16.36 -11.89
N ASN A 606 7.19 16.59 -12.87
CA ASN A 606 6.00 17.43 -12.67
C ASN A 606 5.06 16.93 -11.55
N ASN A 607 5.00 15.63 -11.30
CA ASN A 607 4.17 15.06 -10.24
C ASN A 607 4.83 15.13 -8.85
N TYR A 608 6.16 15.23 -8.80
CA TYR A 608 6.95 15.14 -7.57
C TYR A 608 7.59 16.47 -7.16
N ARG A 609 7.75 17.43 -8.08
CA ARG A 609 8.42 18.72 -7.81
C ARG A 609 7.80 19.48 -6.64
N ASP A 610 6.47 19.56 -6.58
CA ASP A 610 5.79 20.28 -5.49
C ASP A 610 5.94 19.51 -4.17
N ARG A 611 5.83 18.17 -4.23
CA ARG A 611 6.01 17.29 -3.06
C ARG A 611 7.43 17.32 -2.51
N PHE A 612 8.41 17.54 -3.38
CA PHE A 612 9.82 17.74 -3.03
C PHE A 612 9.99 19.08 -2.33
N GLN A 613 9.42 20.16 -2.87
CA GLN A 613 9.47 21.48 -2.25
C GLN A 613 8.71 21.54 -0.92
N GLU A 614 7.69 20.71 -0.70
CA GLU A 614 7.00 20.58 0.59
C GLU A 614 7.89 19.99 1.72
N GLN A 615 9.07 19.43 1.42
CA GLN A 615 9.94 18.84 2.44
C GLN A 615 10.69 19.91 3.24
N VAL A 616 10.48 19.94 4.56
CA VAL A 616 11.24 20.80 5.48
C VAL A 616 12.67 20.25 5.62
N THR A 617 13.59 20.86 4.89
CA THR A 617 15.01 20.52 4.88
C THR A 617 15.78 21.45 5.80
N ILE A 618 16.53 20.89 6.74
CA ILE A 618 17.34 21.66 7.70
C ILE A 618 18.81 21.35 7.49
N TRP A 619 19.63 22.39 7.36
CA TRP A 619 21.08 22.30 7.17
C TRP A 619 21.80 22.37 8.50
N LEU A 620 22.79 21.50 8.69
CA LEU A 620 23.55 21.35 9.93
C LEU A 620 24.85 22.18 9.93
N ASP A 621 25.38 22.55 8.75
CA ASP A 621 26.57 23.39 8.57
C ASP A 621 26.28 24.63 7.70
N GLU A 622 27.08 25.69 7.82
CA GLU A 622 26.80 27.00 7.19
C GLU A 622 26.80 26.96 5.66
N ASN A 623 27.50 26.00 5.06
CA ASN A 623 27.61 25.85 3.61
C ASN A 623 26.43 25.07 3.01
N GLY A 624 25.64 24.40 3.86
CA GLY A 624 24.59 23.49 3.46
C GLY A 624 25.14 22.25 2.74
N ASP A 625 26.25 21.71 3.26
CA ASP A 625 26.85 20.46 2.77
C ASP A 625 26.18 19.22 3.38
N GLU A 626 25.76 19.31 4.64
CA GLU A 626 25.05 18.30 5.42
C GLU A 626 23.71 18.84 5.92
N GLY A 627 22.67 18.04 5.76
CA GLY A 627 21.33 18.36 6.21
C GLY A 627 20.52 17.13 6.55
N ALA A 628 19.29 17.37 6.98
CA ALA A 628 18.34 16.32 7.27
C ALA A 628 16.91 16.74 6.94
N ILE A 629 16.07 15.73 6.73
CA ILE A 629 14.63 15.85 6.60
C ILE A 629 14.01 14.98 7.69
N ALA A 630 12.99 15.51 8.36
CA ALA A 630 12.11 14.77 9.27
C ALA A 630 10.74 14.64 8.58
N PRO A 631 10.52 13.58 7.76
CA PRO A 631 9.32 13.50 6.94
C PRO A 631 8.06 13.40 7.78
N SER A 632 6.98 14.06 7.33
CA SER A 632 5.68 14.06 8.00
C SER A 632 4.90 12.77 7.73
N ILE A 633 5.46 11.63 8.16
CA ILE A 633 4.83 10.31 8.00
C ILE A 633 3.69 10.16 8.99
N ILE A 634 2.51 9.79 8.51
CA ILE A 634 1.37 9.38 9.33
C ILE A 634 1.51 7.87 9.57
N PRO A 635 1.82 7.39 10.81
CA PRO A 635 2.14 5.98 11.05
C PRO A 635 1.03 5.00 10.68
N ALA A 636 -0.23 5.37 10.90
CA ALA A 636 -1.40 4.59 10.50
C ALA A 636 -2.33 5.45 9.61
N GLY A 637 -1.88 5.74 8.40
CA GLY A 637 -2.54 6.64 7.46
C GLY A 637 -3.58 5.99 6.55
N THR A 638 -3.77 4.66 6.62
CA THR A 638 -4.78 3.92 5.84
C THR A 638 -5.65 3.04 6.73
N VAL A 639 -6.80 2.57 6.19
CA VAL A 639 -7.66 1.57 6.86
C VAL A 639 -6.89 0.28 7.20
N THR A 640 -5.86 -0.06 6.42
CA THR A 640 -4.95 -1.21 6.66
C THR A 640 -3.84 -0.91 7.65
N ARG A 641 -3.84 0.27 8.28
CA ARG A 641 -2.80 0.79 9.20
C ARG A 641 -1.44 1.02 8.54
N ARG A 642 -1.35 1.07 7.21
CA ARG A 642 -0.09 1.40 6.53
C ARG A 642 0.25 2.87 6.76
N ALA A 643 1.55 3.13 6.88
CA ALA A 643 2.04 4.48 6.92
C ALA A 643 1.79 5.21 5.59
N VAL A 644 1.58 6.52 5.65
CA VAL A 644 1.35 7.36 4.46
C VAL A 644 2.29 8.56 4.46
N HIS A 645 2.87 8.85 3.29
CA HIS A 645 3.63 10.05 3.01
C HIS A 645 3.57 10.38 1.52
N LYS A 646 3.40 11.65 1.16
CA LYS A 646 3.17 12.08 -0.24
C LYS A 646 4.37 11.86 -1.17
N LEU A 647 5.59 11.94 -0.64
CA LEU A 647 6.84 11.78 -1.41
C LEU A 647 7.42 10.39 -1.21
N TRP A 648 8.09 10.16 -0.08
CA TRP A 648 8.89 8.97 0.22
C TRP A 648 8.18 7.61 0.07
N LEU A 649 6.94 7.47 0.55
CA LEU A 649 6.19 6.21 0.45
C LEU A 649 5.53 5.97 -0.91
N THR A 650 5.68 6.93 -1.84
CA THR A 650 5.25 6.79 -3.25
C THR A 650 6.43 6.81 -4.21
N ALA A 651 7.65 7.04 -3.72
CA ALA A 651 8.85 7.14 -4.53
C ALA A 651 9.12 5.80 -5.21
N ILE A 652 9.07 5.82 -6.55
CA ILE A 652 9.35 4.64 -7.37
C ILE A 652 10.85 4.49 -7.61
N ASN A 653 11.26 3.26 -7.89
CA ASN A 653 12.61 3.00 -8.38
C ASN A 653 12.75 3.46 -9.84
N PRO A 654 13.92 3.95 -10.27
CA PRO A 654 14.17 4.28 -11.66
C PRO A 654 13.91 3.03 -12.52
N LYS A 655 13.05 3.17 -13.53
CA LYS A 655 12.78 2.11 -14.52
C LYS A 655 13.34 2.44 -15.90
N ASP A 656 13.40 3.73 -16.23
CA ASP A 656 13.96 4.26 -17.47
C ASP A 656 14.79 5.52 -17.16
N ASP A 657 16.04 5.57 -17.59
CA ASP A 657 16.94 6.74 -17.45
C ASP A 657 16.44 7.99 -18.19
N GLN A 658 15.35 7.86 -18.96
CA GLN A 658 14.76 8.93 -19.74
C GLN A 658 13.91 9.89 -18.88
N MET A 659 13.35 9.45 -17.76
CA MET A 659 12.46 10.29 -16.95
C MET A 659 13.26 11.19 -16.01
N ILE A 660 12.95 12.48 -16.00
CA ILE A 660 13.57 13.48 -15.12
C ILE A 660 13.11 13.23 -13.68
N GLY A 661 14.04 13.28 -12.72
CA GLY A 661 13.78 13.12 -11.29
C GLY A 661 13.79 11.68 -10.76
N THR A 662 14.11 10.67 -11.57
CA THR A 662 14.04 9.25 -11.16
C THR A 662 15.05 8.85 -10.07
N ASN A 663 16.17 9.56 -9.95
CA ASN A 663 17.19 9.34 -8.90
C ASN A 663 16.82 9.97 -7.55
N LEU A 664 15.54 10.25 -7.29
CA LEU A 664 15.09 10.90 -6.06
C LEU A 664 15.53 10.15 -4.79
N LYS A 665 15.42 8.82 -4.77
CA LYS A 665 15.78 8.03 -3.59
C LYS A 665 17.25 8.21 -3.22
N SER A 666 18.16 8.23 -4.20
CA SER A 666 19.60 8.32 -3.93
C SER A 666 20.04 9.70 -3.42
N MET A 667 19.14 10.68 -3.36
CA MET A 667 19.40 11.97 -2.72
C MET A 667 19.30 11.90 -1.19
N VAL A 668 18.73 10.82 -0.65
CA VAL A 668 18.95 10.45 0.75
C VAL A 668 20.35 9.83 0.81
N GLU A 669 21.26 10.57 1.40
CA GLU A 669 22.69 10.28 1.40
C GLU A 669 23.26 10.51 2.79
N CYS A 670 23.95 9.50 3.32
CA CYS A 670 24.66 9.60 4.58
C CYS A 670 26.00 10.33 4.43
N PRO A 671 26.46 11.05 5.48
CA PRO A 671 27.84 11.53 5.57
C PRO A 671 28.83 10.36 5.59
N GLU A 672 30.13 10.62 5.38
CA GLU A 672 31.13 9.57 5.10
C GLU A 672 31.23 8.48 6.19
N ASP A 673 31.07 8.85 7.45
CA ASP A 673 31.16 7.94 8.59
C ASP A 673 29.84 7.20 8.91
N TRP A 674 28.82 7.32 8.07
CA TRP A 674 27.49 6.74 8.28
C TRP A 674 27.01 5.95 7.07
N HIS A 675 26.23 4.91 7.35
CA HIS A 675 25.71 4.00 6.34
C HIS A 675 24.21 3.79 6.54
N ILE A 676 23.52 3.49 5.44
CA ILE A 676 22.17 2.97 5.43
C ILE A 676 22.27 1.46 5.38
N VAL A 677 21.68 0.79 6.37
CA VAL A 677 21.58 -0.67 6.43
C VAL A 677 20.11 -1.05 6.32
N GLY A 678 19.79 -2.00 5.46
CA GLY A 678 18.42 -2.49 5.37
C GLY A 678 18.23 -3.68 4.46
N ALA A 679 17.02 -4.20 4.42
CA ALA A 679 16.68 -5.36 3.62
C ALA A 679 15.26 -5.24 3.05
N ASP A 680 14.95 -6.07 2.06
CA ASP A 680 13.60 -6.28 1.54
C ASP A 680 13.04 -7.58 2.14
N VAL A 681 11.82 -7.55 2.67
CA VAL A 681 11.19 -8.75 3.24
C VAL A 681 10.57 -9.58 2.12
N ASP A 682 11.33 -10.57 1.63
CA ASP A 682 10.91 -11.43 0.54
C ASP A 682 9.50 -12.02 0.75
N SER A 683 8.61 -11.74 -0.20
CA SER A 683 7.26 -12.30 -0.31
C SER A 683 6.44 -12.19 1.00
N GLN A 684 6.60 -11.11 1.77
CA GLN A 684 6.02 -10.94 3.11
C GLN A 684 4.52 -11.31 3.17
N GLU A 685 3.70 -10.65 2.35
CA GLU A 685 2.25 -10.88 2.34
C GLU A 685 1.86 -12.28 1.86
N GLN A 686 2.59 -12.81 0.86
CA GLN A 686 2.35 -14.16 0.34
C GLN A 686 2.69 -15.22 1.37
N TRP A 687 3.76 -15.03 2.14
CA TRP A 687 4.16 -15.91 3.23
C TRP A 687 3.12 -15.92 4.35
N ILE A 688 2.64 -14.75 4.78
CA ILE A 688 1.54 -14.67 5.76
C ILE A 688 0.33 -15.44 5.24
N ALA A 689 -0.10 -15.18 4.01
CA ALA A 689 -1.25 -15.86 3.40
C ALA A 689 -1.06 -17.39 3.32
N ALA A 690 0.14 -17.86 3.01
CA ALA A 690 0.48 -19.28 2.99
C ALA A 690 0.34 -19.92 4.37
N MET A 691 0.83 -19.25 5.42
CA MET A 691 0.72 -19.73 6.79
C MET A 691 -0.72 -19.78 7.30
N LEU A 692 -1.58 -18.85 6.89
CA LEU A 692 -3.01 -18.90 7.25
C LEU A 692 -3.65 -20.20 6.72
N GLY A 693 -3.25 -20.64 5.52
CA GLY A 693 -3.67 -21.92 4.96
C GLY A 693 -3.13 -23.12 5.75
N ASP A 694 -1.84 -23.11 6.10
CA ASP A 694 -1.25 -24.18 6.91
C ASP A 694 -1.90 -24.29 8.29
N CYS A 695 -2.08 -23.16 8.98
CA CYS A 695 -2.77 -23.05 10.27
C CYS A 695 -4.22 -23.57 10.20
N CYS A 696 -4.91 -23.30 9.09
CA CYS A 696 -6.29 -23.74 8.87
C CYS A 696 -6.40 -25.28 8.87
N VAL A 697 -5.38 -25.97 8.35
CA VAL A 697 -5.41 -27.42 8.09
C VAL A 697 -4.75 -28.23 9.20
N ARG A 698 -3.57 -27.82 9.66
CA ARG A 698 -2.77 -28.58 10.62
C ARG A 698 -1.97 -27.64 11.50
N LYS A 699 -2.19 -27.75 12.80
CA LYS A 699 -1.33 -27.11 13.80
C LYS A 699 0.01 -27.82 13.85
N GLY A 700 1.09 -27.05 13.95
CA GLY A 700 2.44 -27.52 14.24
C GLY A 700 3.39 -27.59 13.05
N THR A 701 2.93 -27.73 11.81
CA THR A 701 3.81 -28.02 10.64
C THR A 701 3.69 -26.96 9.56
N ALA A 702 4.82 -26.49 9.04
CA ALA A 702 4.88 -25.53 7.93
C ALA A 702 4.86 -26.23 6.57
N GLY A 703 4.24 -25.61 5.57
CA GLY A 703 4.23 -26.10 4.19
C GLY A 703 3.37 -27.34 3.94
N VAL A 704 2.32 -27.52 4.73
CA VAL A 704 1.39 -28.66 4.61
C VAL A 704 0.39 -28.48 3.47
N THR A 705 0.15 -27.23 3.06
CA THR A 705 -0.67 -26.88 1.89
C THR A 705 0.18 -26.76 0.63
N PRO A 706 -0.38 -27.04 -0.57
CA PRO A 706 0.35 -26.88 -1.84
C PRO A 706 0.88 -25.46 -2.04
N PHE A 707 0.08 -24.43 -1.73
CA PHE A 707 0.51 -23.03 -1.83
C PHE A 707 1.73 -22.72 -0.96
N SER A 708 1.69 -23.11 0.31
CA SER A 708 2.81 -22.90 1.23
C SER A 708 4.04 -23.72 0.83
N ASN A 709 3.86 -24.96 0.39
CA ASN A 709 4.97 -25.79 -0.07
C ASN A 709 5.66 -25.23 -1.33
N MET A 710 4.89 -24.73 -2.30
CA MET A 710 5.44 -24.05 -3.49
C MET A 710 6.19 -22.76 -3.15
N LEU A 711 5.81 -22.08 -2.07
CA LEU A 711 6.50 -20.88 -1.61
C LEU A 711 7.79 -21.20 -0.84
N LEU A 712 7.75 -22.22 0.03
CA LEU A 712 8.84 -22.53 0.96
C LEU A 712 9.90 -23.48 0.40
N ALA A 713 9.50 -24.45 -0.44
CA ALA A 713 10.37 -25.45 -1.06
C ALA A 713 10.49 -25.31 -2.60
N GLY A 714 9.65 -24.46 -3.21
CA GLY A 714 9.66 -24.28 -4.66
C GLY A 714 10.87 -23.50 -5.14
N CYS A 715 11.39 -23.88 -6.30
CA CYS A 715 12.51 -23.21 -6.95
C CYS A 715 12.18 -22.87 -8.40
N LYS A 716 12.74 -21.76 -8.90
CA LYS A 716 12.60 -21.35 -10.29
C LYS A 716 13.35 -22.29 -11.24
N SER A 717 14.49 -22.82 -10.83
CA SER A 717 15.35 -23.64 -11.71
C SER A 717 14.71 -24.97 -12.11
N ASP A 718 13.88 -25.56 -11.24
CA ASP A 718 13.18 -26.81 -11.49
C ASP A 718 11.68 -26.63 -11.76
N ASN A 719 11.24 -25.39 -11.98
CA ASN A 719 9.85 -25.02 -12.26
C ASN A 719 8.84 -25.45 -11.18
N SER A 720 9.28 -25.61 -9.93
CA SER A 720 8.41 -25.98 -8.80
C SER A 720 7.91 -24.79 -7.98
N ASP A 721 8.40 -23.57 -8.27
CA ASP A 721 7.86 -22.36 -7.66
C ASP A 721 6.42 -22.07 -8.11
N LEU A 722 5.66 -21.40 -7.25
CA LEU A 722 4.25 -21.07 -7.44
C LEU A 722 3.94 -20.51 -8.85
N HIS A 723 4.78 -19.59 -9.34
CA HIS A 723 4.53 -18.95 -10.62
C HIS A 723 4.74 -19.91 -11.79
N SER A 724 5.76 -20.77 -11.72
CA SER A 724 6.05 -21.76 -12.76
C SER A 724 5.01 -22.88 -12.79
N VAL A 725 4.57 -23.35 -11.62
CA VAL A 725 3.50 -24.37 -11.52
C VAL A 725 2.19 -23.84 -12.10
N ILE A 726 1.78 -22.63 -11.71
CA ILE A 726 0.55 -22.01 -12.22
C ILE A 726 0.65 -21.70 -13.71
N ALA A 727 1.81 -21.20 -14.17
CA ALA A 727 2.07 -20.96 -15.59
C ALA A 727 1.87 -22.23 -16.42
N LYS A 728 2.43 -23.36 -15.97
CA LYS A 728 2.30 -24.67 -16.61
C LYS A 728 0.86 -25.17 -16.60
N GLU A 729 0.19 -25.13 -15.46
CA GLU A 729 -1.18 -25.64 -15.31
C GLU A 729 -2.19 -24.85 -16.15
N VAL A 730 -2.03 -23.53 -16.23
CA VAL A 730 -2.98 -22.67 -16.96
C VAL A 730 -2.58 -22.49 -18.43
N GLY A 731 -1.30 -22.68 -18.78
CA GLY A 731 -0.80 -22.55 -20.15
C GLY A 731 -0.45 -21.11 -20.54
N ILE A 732 0.19 -20.38 -19.62
CA ILE A 732 0.68 -19.01 -19.83
C ILE A 732 2.18 -18.90 -19.48
N SER A 733 2.84 -17.83 -19.90
CA SER A 733 4.23 -17.57 -19.48
C SER A 733 4.32 -17.30 -17.98
N ARG A 734 5.47 -17.63 -17.36
CA ARG A 734 5.75 -17.38 -15.95
C ARG A 734 5.56 -15.92 -15.54
N ASP A 735 5.96 -14.96 -16.37
CA ASP A 735 5.84 -13.53 -16.02
C ASP A 735 4.39 -13.07 -15.97
N LYS A 736 3.56 -13.49 -16.94
CA LYS A 736 2.10 -13.29 -16.90
C LYS A 736 1.48 -13.94 -15.65
N ALA A 737 1.89 -15.16 -15.31
CA ALA A 737 1.42 -15.84 -14.10
C ALA A 737 1.84 -15.11 -12.82
N LYS A 738 3.06 -14.55 -12.78
CA LYS A 738 3.54 -13.72 -11.67
C LYS A 738 2.62 -12.52 -11.46
N VAL A 739 2.40 -11.71 -12.49
CA VAL A 739 1.54 -10.53 -12.41
C VAL A 739 0.12 -10.90 -11.94
N LEU A 740 -0.46 -11.94 -12.53
CA LEU A 740 -1.82 -12.39 -12.20
C LEU A 740 -1.93 -12.97 -10.78
N ASN A 741 -0.93 -13.69 -10.29
CA ASN A 741 -0.93 -14.23 -8.92
C ASN A 741 -0.94 -13.11 -7.88
N TYR A 742 -0.07 -12.11 -8.06
CA TYR A 742 -0.08 -10.92 -7.19
C TYR A 742 -1.43 -10.21 -7.25
N ALA A 743 -1.91 -9.89 -8.46
CA ALA A 743 -3.19 -9.19 -8.62
C ALA A 743 -4.37 -9.95 -7.96
N ARG A 744 -4.41 -11.28 -8.10
CA ARG A 744 -5.49 -12.14 -7.59
C ARG A 744 -5.49 -12.28 -6.08
N LEU A 745 -4.31 -12.35 -5.44
CA LEU A 745 -4.17 -12.31 -3.98
C LEU A 745 -4.69 -10.97 -3.43
N TYR A 746 -4.52 -9.88 -4.18
CA TYR A 746 -5.05 -8.56 -3.87
C TYR A 746 -6.47 -8.29 -4.40
N GLY A 747 -7.26 -9.33 -4.66
CA GLY A 747 -8.70 -9.19 -4.94
C GLY A 747 -9.07 -8.90 -6.39
N SER A 748 -8.12 -8.98 -7.33
CA SER A 748 -8.42 -9.01 -8.76
C SER A 748 -9.37 -10.19 -9.07
N GLY A 749 -10.39 -9.90 -9.89
CA GLY A 749 -11.38 -10.88 -10.34
C GLY A 749 -11.05 -11.48 -11.70
N ILE A 750 -11.86 -12.44 -12.14
CA ILE A 750 -11.71 -13.13 -13.43
C ILE A 750 -11.72 -12.14 -14.61
N VAL A 751 -12.57 -11.12 -14.55
CA VAL A 751 -12.70 -10.10 -15.61
C VAL A 751 -11.39 -9.34 -15.80
N HIS A 752 -10.80 -8.84 -14.71
CA HIS A 752 -9.55 -8.09 -14.78
C HIS A 752 -8.36 -8.96 -15.24
N ALA A 753 -8.35 -10.24 -14.84
CA ALA A 753 -7.36 -11.20 -15.35
C ALA A 753 -7.51 -11.42 -16.86
N ALA A 754 -8.75 -11.52 -17.36
CA ALA A 754 -9.03 -11.67 -18.78
C ALA A 754 -8.61 -10.43 -19.58
N GLU A 755 -8.93 -9.23 -19.08
CA GLU A 755 -8.51 -7.96 -19.67
C GLU A 755 -6.99 -7.85 -19.77
N PHE A 756 -6.25 -8.18 -18.70
CA PHE A 756 -4.77 -8.20 -18.71
C PHE A 756 -4.21 -9.15 -19.77
N LEU A 757 -4.80 -10.35 -19.91
CA LEU A 757 -4.38 -11.32 -20.92
C LEU A 757 -4.70 -10.84 -22.34
N MET A 758 -5.84 -10.16 -22.53
CA MET A 758 -6.22 -9.54 -23.80
C MET A 758 -5.25 -8.44 -24.21
N GLN A 759 -4.92 -7.54 -23.27
CA GLN A 759 -3.90 -6.50 -23.47
C GLN A 759 -2.52 -7.10 -23.79
N SER A 760 -2.25 -8.31 -23.30
CA SER A 760 -1.04 -9.06 -23.60
C SER A 760 -1.10 -9.87 -24.92
N GLY A 761 -2.05 -9.55 -25.81
CA GLY A 761 -2.22 -10.14 -27.14
C GLY A 761 -3.03 -11.44 -27.22
N MET A 762 -3.75 -11.83 -26.15
CA MET A 762 -4.58 -13.05 -26.16
C MET A 762 -6.00 -12.78 -26.66
N ASN A 763 -6.56 -13.69 -27.48
CA ASN A 763 -7.97 -13.62 -27.90
C ASN A 763 -8.92 -13.64 -26.68
N ALA A 764 -9.99 -12.84 -26.71
CA ALA A 764 -10.95 -12.69 -25.61
C ALA A 764 -11.55 -14.00 -25.08
N ALA A 765 -11.98 -14.91 -25.96
CA ALA A 765 -12.55 -16.21 -25.54
C ALA A 765 -11.49 -17.09 -24.85
N LYS A 766 -10.27 -17.10 -25.39
CA LYS A 766 -9.13 -17.80 -24.79
C LYS A 766 -8.74 -17.16 -23.44
N ALA A 767 -8.68 -15.83 -23.37
CA ALA A 767 -8.34 -15.09 -22.15
C ALA A 767 -9.34 -15.36 -21.03
N LEU A 768 -10.63 -15.40 -21.34
CA LEU A 768 -11.67 -15.75 -20.36
C LEU A 768 -11.54 -17.21 -19.89
N ASN A 769 -11.30 -18.16 -20.81
CA ASN A 769 -11.10 -19.56 -20.46
C ASN A 769 -9.85 -19.77 -19.59
N VAL A 770 -8.73 -19.15 -19.95
CA VAL A 770 -7.47 -19.15 -19.19
C VAL A 770 -7.69 -18.52 -17.81
N SER A 771 -8.42 -17.42 -17.72
CA SER A 771 -8.74 -16.77 -16.44
C SER A 771 -9.63 -17.65 -15.56
N ASN A 772 -10.68 -18.25 -16.10
CA ASN A 772 -11.52 -19.21 -15.37
C ASN A 772 -10.71 -20.40 -14.86
N LYS A 773 -9.83 -20.96 -15.72
CA LYS A 773 -8.93 -22.05 -15.34
C LYS A 773 -7.97 -21.62 -14.24
N LEU A 774 -7.36 -20.44 -14.33
CA LEU A 774 -6.47 -19.88 -13.31
C LEU A 774 -7.15 -19.80 -11.94
N PHE A 775 -8.35 -19.23 -11.86
CA PHE A 775 -9.06 -19.09 -10.59
C PHE A 775 -9.51 -20.44 -10.04
N ALA A 776 -9.95 -21.36 -10.89
CA ALA A 776 -10.31 -22.72 -10.49
C ALA A 776 -9.11 -23.53 -9.98
N THR A 777 -7.95 -23.42 -10.64
CA THR A 777 -6.70 -24.10 -10.23
C THR A 777 -6.14 -23.53 -8.93
N THR A 778 -6.26 -22.21 -8.73
CA THR A 778 -5.69 -21.55 -7.55
C THR A 778 -6.66 -21.53 -6.37
N LYS A 779 -7.78 -20.79 -6.45
CA LYS A 779 -8.75 -20.67 -5.35
C LYS A 779 -9.59 -21.93 -5.16
N GLY A 780 -9.83 -22.66 -6.25
CA GLY A 780 -10.75 -23.81 -6.23
C GLY A 780 -12.18 -23.42 -6.60
N LYS A 781 -13.11 -24.34 -6.35
CA LYS A 781 -14.54 -24.16 -6.55
C LYS A 781 -15.22 -23.94 -5.21
N ARG A 782 -16.23 -23.06 -5.18
CA ARG A 782 -16.95 -22.71 -3.96
C ARG A 782 -18.25 -23.50 -3.85
N PHE A 783 -18.52 -24.05 -2.66
CA PHE A 783 -19.72 -24.83 -2.35
C PHE A 783 -20.28 -24.43 -0.97
N ASN A 784 -21.53 -24.81 -0.69
CA ASN A 784 -22.15 -24.62 0.62
C ASN A 784 -21.87 -25.82 1.53
N PHE A 785 -21.56 -25.53 2.78
CA PHE A 785 -21.23 -26.51 3.82
C PHE A 785 -21.97 -26.23 5.12
N LEU A 786 -22.25 -27.29 5.88
CA LEU A 786 -22.73 -27.24 7.26
C LEU A 786 -21.54 -27.42 8.21
N LYS A 787 -21.42 -26.54 9.20
CA LYS A 787 -20.36 -26.63 10.22
C LYS A 787 -20.73 -27.67 11.26
N LEU A 788 -19.92 -28.74 11.37
CA LEU A 788 -20.07 -29.75 12.40
C LEU A 788 -19.76 -29.13 13.76
N ASN A 789 -20.58 -29.43 14.77
CA ASN A 789 -20.29 -29.07 16.14
C ASN A 789 -19.03 -29.84 16.60
N GLU A 790 -18.12 -29.14 17.26
CA GLU A 790 -16.80 -29.67 17.63
C GLU A 790 -16.87 -30.94 18.49
N ASN A 791 -17.94 -31.09 19.29
CA ASN A 791 -18.19 -32.28 20.10
C ASN A 791 -18.43 -33.55 19.28
N TYR A 792 -18.67 -33.42 17.96
CA TYR A 792 -18.88 -34.56 17.07
C TYR A 792 -17.71 -34.83 16.11
N ASN A 793 -16.62 -34.05 16.21
CA ASN A 793 -15.46 -34.18 15.34
C ASN A 793 -14.83 -35.58 15.39
N HIS A 794 -14.74 -36.21 16.57
CA HIS A 794 -14.15 -37.55 16.71
C HIS A 794 -15.04 -38.63 16.09
N TYR A 795 -16.37 -38.52 16.19
CA TYR A 795 -17.30 -39.44 15.53
C TYR A 795 -17.18 -39.34 14.01
N PHE A 796 -17.14 -38.12 13.47
CA PHE A 796 -16.97 -37.93 12.03
C PHE A 796 -15.62 -38.46 11.55
N ARG A 797 -14.55 -38.19 12.30
CA ARG A 797 -13.21 -38.73 11.96
C ARG A 797 -13.22 -40.25 11.94
N TRP A 798 -13.84 -40.90 12.93
CA TRP A 798 -13.97 -42.35 12.94
C TRP A 798 -14.74 -42.87 11.74
N TYR A 799 -15.87 -42.24 11.41
CA TYR A 799 -16.66 -42.58 10.24
C TYR A 799 -15.82 -42.46 8.95
N ILE A 800 -15.05 -41.38 8.80
CA ILE A 800 -14.16 -41.18 7.65
C ILE A 800 -13.10 -42.27 7.55
N ASP A 801 -12.50 -42.68 8.66
CA ASP A 801 -11.40 -43.64 8.67
C ASP A 801 -11.89 -45.06 8.41
N ASN A 802 -13.06 -45.43 8.95
CA ASN A 802 -13.52 -46.83 9.00
C ASN A 802 -14.64 -47.17 8.02
N LEU A 803 -15.53 -46.23 7.70
CA LEU A 803 -16.76 -46.51 6.94
C LEU A 803 -16.91 -45.72 5.65
N CYS A 804 -16.33 -44.52 5.56
CA CYS A 804 -16.52 -43.64 4.42
C CYS A 804 -15.84 -44.18 3.15
N PRO A 805 -16.58 -44.33 2.03
CA PRO A 805 -15.98 -44.75 0.76
C PRO A 805 -14.87 -43.79 0.30
N SER A 806 -13.77 -44.31 -0.25
CA SER A 806 -12.61 -43.52 -0.67
C SER A 806 -12.95 -42.34 -1.58
N LYS A 807 -13.95 -42.49 -2.47
CA LYS A 807 -14.42 -41.43 -3.38
C LYS A 807 -15.11 -40.25 -2.66
N MET A 808 -15.69 -40.47 -1.48
CA MET A 808 -16.38 -39.43 -0.69
C MET A 808 -15.46 -38.75 0.32
N LYS A 809 -14.29 -39.32 0.63
CA LYS A 809 -13.30 -38.71 1.53
C LYS A 809 -12.74 -37.37 1.03
N ALA A 810 -13.06 -36.96 -0.21
CA ALA A 810 -12.70 -35.67 -0.81
C ALA A 810 -13.79 -34.59 -0.69
N TYR A 811 -14.95 -34.91 -0.13
CA TYR A 811 -16.11 -34.00 -0.18
C TYR A 811 -16.19 -33.01 0.99
N TYR A 812 -15.64 -33.32 2.16
CA TYR A 812 -15.68 -32.42 3.31
C TYR A 812 -14.52 -31.41 3.31
N VAL A 813 -14.71 -30.32 4.05
CA VAL A 813 -13.67 -29.36 4.38
C VAL A 813 -13.27 -29.53 5.84
N TYR A 814 -11.97 -29.42 6.14
CA TYR A 814 -11.47 -29.33 7.51
C TYR A 814 -10.77 -27.99 7.67
N ALA A 815 -11.22 -27.19 8.64
CA ALA A 815 -10.72 -25.85 8.84
C ALA A 815 -10.80 -25.45 10.32
N ASN A 816 -9.72 -24.88 10.84
CA ASN A 816 -9.62 -24.35 12.22
C ASN A 816 -10.03 -25.34 13.31
N GLY A 817 -9.76 -26.64 13.13
CA GLY A 817 -10.09 -27.67 14.12
C GLY A 817 -11.39 -28.42 13.85
N THR A 818 -12.20 -27.98 12.89
CA THR A 818 -13.60 -28.41 12.73
C THR A 818 -13.90 -28.92 11.33
N TYR A 819 -14.82 -29.87 11.23
CA TYR A 819 -15.28 -30.42 9.95
C TYR A 819 -16.48 -29.65 9.39
N PHE A 820 -16.47 -29.47 8.08
CA PHE A 820 -17.52 -28.81 7.30
C PHE A 820 -18.03 -29.81 6.27
N LEU A 821 -19.29 -30.22 6.43
CA LEU A 821 -19.90 -31.25 5.61
C LEU A 821 -20.69 -30.61 4.46
N PRO A 822 -20.68 -31.18 3.25
CA PRO A 822 -21.44 -30.65 2.11
C PRO A 822 -22.92 -30.45 2.43
N GLU A 823 -23.50 -29.35 1.97
CA GLU A 823 -24.94 -29.15 2.09
C GLU A 823 -25.73 -30.18 1.23
N TYR A 824 -26.98 -30.49 1.61
CA TYR A 824 -27.75 -31.59 1.03
C TYR A 824 -28.04 -31.46 -0.47
N ARG A 825 -28.16 -30.23 -1.00
CA ARG A 825 -28.58 -29.96 -2.39
C ARG A 825 -27.44 -30.11 -3.39
N ILE A 826 -26.18 -30.13 -2.93
CA ILE A 826 -25.04 -30.35 -3.81
C ILE A 826 -24.77 -31.85 -3.98
N ARG A 827 -24.21 -32.25 -5.12
CA ARG A 827 -23.91 -33.67 -5.44
C ARG A 827 -23.12 -34.40 -4.34
N GLN A 828 -22.29 -33.64 -3.62
CA GLN A 828 -21.45 -34.10 -2.52
C GLN A 828 -22.21 -34.32 -1.20
N GLY A 829 -23.45 -33.82 -1.08
CA GLY A 829 -24.33 -33.92 0.11
C GLY A 829 -24.64 -35.35 0.55
N LYS A 830 -24.40 -36.35 -0.30
CA LYS A 830 -24.52 -37.77 0.06
C LYS A 830 -23.57 -38.18 1.20
N LEU A 831 -22.40 -37.54 1.33
CA LEU A 831 -21.51 -37.79 2.47
C LEU A 831 -22.20 -37.43 3.79
N THR A 832 -22.88 -36.29 3.80
CA THR A 832 -23.57 -35.73 4.96
C THR A 832 -24.71 -36.63 5.41
N LEU A 833 -25.57 -37.03 4.46
CA LEU A 833 -26.66 -37.98 4.73
C LEU A 833 -26.15 -39.31 5.29
N ASN A 834 -25.12 -39.89 4.67
CA ASN A 834 -24.58 -41.16 5.11
C ASN A 834 -23.99 -41.10 6.53
N PHE A 835 -23.35 -39.98 6.89
CA PHE A 835 -22.82 -39.79 8.24
C PHE A 835 -23.94 -39.62 9.27
N GLU A 836 -24.96 -38.83 8.95
CA GLU A 836 -26.13 -38.63 9.81
C GLU A 836 -26.90 -39.93 10.06
N ASP A 837 -27.12 -40.71 9.00
CA ASP A 837 -27.75 -42.03 9.07
C ASP A 837 -26.95 -42.96 9.98
N TRP A 838 -25.63 -43.06 9.75
CA TRP A 838 -24.76 -43.90 10.56
C TRP A 838 -24.76 -43.49 12.03
N LEU A 839 -24.64 -42.20 12.33
CA LEU A 839 -24.59 -41.72 13.70
C LEU A 839 -25.92 -41.94 14.42
N TYR A 840 -27.04 -41.70 13.74
CA TYR A 840 -28.38 -41.99 14.26
C TYR A 840 -28.55 -43.47 14.61
N GLU A 841 -28.25 -44.37 13.66
CA GLU A 841 -28.35 -45.82 13.88
C GLU A 841 -27.41 -46.30 15.00
N SER A 842 -26.20 -45.75 15.06
CA SER A 842 -25.22 -46.10 16.10
C SER A 842 -25.69 -45.69 17.51
N VAL A 843 -26.28 -44.49 17.64
CA VAL A 843 -26.85 -44.05 18.92
C VAL A 843 -28.09 -44.86 19.27
N TRP A 844 -28.96 -45.11 18.30
CA TRP A 844 -30.21 -45.85 18.50
C TRP A 844 -29.97 -47.31 18.90
N ASN A 845 -29.04 -48.01 18.26
CA ASN A 845 -28.65 -49.38 18.64
C ASN A 845 -28.14 -49.46 20.07
N LYS A 846 -27.35 -48.47 20.50
CA LYS A 846 -26.77 -48.44 21.84
C LYS A 846 -27.79 -48.10 22.93
N LEU A 847 -28.82 -47.32 22.61
CA LEU A 847 -29.96 -47.09 23.52
C LEU A 847 -30.73 -48.39 23.77
N ARG A 848 -30.90 -49.22 22.72
CA ARG A 848 -31.53 -50.54 22.84
C ARG A 848 -30.69 -51.52 23.67
N GLU A 849 -29.37 -51.54 23.45
CA GLU A 849 -28.44 -52.36 24.25
C GLU A 849 -28.48 -52.03 25.75
N ASN A 850 -28.77 -50.77 26.10
CA ASN A 850 -28.89 -50.30 27.49
C ASN A 850 -30.31 -50.40 28.07
N GLY A 851 -31.26 -51.05 27.37
CA GLY A 851 -32.63 -51.24 27.82
C GLY A 851 -33.47 -49.95 27.85
N GLN A 852 -33.12 -48.95 27.04
CA GLN A 852 -33.81 -47.65 26.97
C GLN A 852 -34.73 -47.53 25.74
N ASP A 853 -35.51 -48.57 25.46
CA ASP A 853 -36.37 -48.67 24.26
C ASP A 853 -37.54 -47.65 24.24
N GLU A 854 -37.91 -47.10 25.39
CA GLU A 854 -39.03 -46.14 25.52
C GLU A 854 -38.63 -44.68 25.23
N VAL A 855 -37.35 -44.40 24.98
CA VAL A 855 -36.88 -43.04 24.71
C VAL A 855 -37.27 -42.61 23.29
N ASN A 856 -38.12 -41.58 23.18
CA ASN A 856 -38.45 -40.94 21.91
C ASN A 856 -37.26 -40.13 21.36
N PHE A 857 -36.30 -40.80 20.71
CA PHE A 857 -35.16 -40.18 20.06
C PHE A 857 -35.43 -39.98 18.56
N SER A 858 -35.63 -38.72 18.18
CA SER A 858 -35.89 -38.32 16.80
C SER A 858 -34.60 -37.96 16.06
N LYS A 859 -34.47 -38.42 14.82
CA LYS A 859 -33.38 -38.03 13.92
C LYS A 859 -33.30 -36.52 13.69
N ASP A 860 -34.45 -35.85 13.59
CA ASP A 860 -34.53 -34.39 13.43
C ASP A 860 -33.94 -33.65 14.64
N TRP A 861 -34.14 -34.19 15.85
CA TRP A 861 -33.55 -33.63 17.06
C TRP A 861 -32.02 -33.79 17.04
N LEU A 862 -31.53 -34.98 16.69
CA LEU A 862 -30.11 -35.28 16.62
C LEU A 862 -29.38 -34.36 15.61
N ILE A 863 -29.94 -34.19 14.41
CA ILE A 863 -29.37 -33.32 13.37
C ILE A 863 -29.22 -31.88 13.87
N ARG A 864 -30.19 -31.36 14.63
CA ARG A 864 -30.11 -30.01 15.23
C ARG A 864 -29.02 -29.88 16.30
N GLN A 865 -28.55 -30.98 16.89
CA GLN A 865 -27.44 -30.97 17.86
C GLN A 865 -26.08 -31.13 17.18
N ILE A 866 -26.02 -31.81 16.02
CA ILE A 866 -24.78 -32.13 15.31
C ILE A 866 -24.14 -30.91 14.64
N TYR A 867 -24.93 -29.90 14.25
CA TYR A 867 -24.42 -28.72 13.52
C TYR A 867 -24.64 -27.41 14.29
N ASP A 868 -23.72 -26.46 14.12
CA ASP A 868 -23.82 -25.13 14.75
C ASP A 868 -24.86 -24.27 14.02
N ASP A 869 -25.99 -24.01 14.70
CA ASP A 869 -27.11 -23.14 14.25
C ASP A 869 -27.67 -23.46 12.85
N CYS A 870 -27.30 -24.60 12.25
CA CYS A 870 -27.57 -24.97 10.86
C CYS A 870 -27.21 -23.89 9.82
N ASN A 871 -26.24 -23.01 10.12
CA ASN A 871 -25.82 -21.97 9.18
C ASN A 871 -25.01 -22.57 8.02
N GLU A 872 -25.29 -22.12 6.79
CA GLU A 872 -24.54 -22.51 5.59
C GLU A 872 -23.29 -21.65 5.40
N TYR A 873 -22.14 -22.29 5.19
CA TYR A 873 -20.86 -21.66 4.94
C TYR A 873 -20.43 -21.86 3.49
N GLN A 874 -20.01 -20.77 2.84
CA GLN A 874 -19.48 -20.82 1.47
C GLN A 874 -17.97 -20.99 1.46
N LEU A 875 -17.49 -22.21 1.23
CA LEU A 875 -16.07 -22.58 1.30
C LEU A 875 -15.57 -23.11 -0.04
N TYR A 876 -14.26 -22.97 -0.27
CA TYR A 876 -13.54 -23.40 -1.45
C TYR A 876 -12.97 -24.81 -1.30
N THR A 877 -12.96 -25.58 -2.39
CA THR A 877 -12.32 -26.89 -2.49
C THR A 877 -11.57 -27.07 -3.82
N GLY A 878 -10.50 -27.86 -3.78
CA GLY A 878 -9.81 -28.37 -4.97
C GLY A 878 -8.85 -27.42 -5.68
N GLY A 879 -8.58 -26.23 -5.13
CA GLY A 879 -7.53 -25.33 -5.60
C GLY A 879 -6.28 -25.37 -4.71
N PHE A 880 -5.14 -24.91 -5.22
CA PHE A 880 -3.87 -24.86 -4.46
C PHE A 880 -3.93 -23.99 -3.19
N GLU A 881 -4.82 -23.00 -3.17
CA GLU A 881 -4.95 -21.99 -2.11
C GLU A 881 -6.30 -22.08 -1.41
N SER A 882 -7.09 -23.13 -1.65
CA SER A 882 -8.43 -23.28 -1.07
C SER A 882 -8.39 -23.18 0.46
N ASP A 883 -7.38 -23.77 1.12
CA ASP A 883 -7.23 -23.71 2.57
C ASP A 883 -6.99 -22.27 3.08
N THR A 884 -6.15 -21.48 2.41
CA THR A 884 -5.94 -20.04 2.75
C THR A 884 -7.22 -19.24 2.58
N PHE A 885 -7.93 -19.41 1.46
CA PHE A 885 -9.19 -18.70 1.26
C PHE A 885 -10.25 -19.16 2.26
N ASN A 886 -10.31 -20.44 2.62
CA ASN A 886 -11.23 -20.93 3.65
C ASN A 886 -10.98 -20.27 5.01
N TYR A 887 -9.71 -20.11 5.42
CA TYR A 887 -9.38 -19.35 6.62
C TYR A 887 -9.94 -17.92 6.57
N LEU A 888 -9.70 -17.23 5.44
CA LEU A 888 -10.14 -15.85 5.24
C LEU A 888 -11.67 -15.74 5.19
N GLU A 889 -12.34 -16.73 4.60
CA GLU A 889 -13.79 -16.82 4.53
C GLU A 889 -14.45 -17.06 5.89
N LEU A 890 -13.83 -17.90 6.73
CA LEU A 890 -14.29 -18.08 8.10
C LEU A 890 -14.14 -16.80 8.93
N THR A 891 -13.09 -16.02 8.67
CA THR A 891 -12.86 -14.72 9.33
C THR A 891 -13.96 -13.70 9.01
N LEU A 892 -14.63 -13.79 7.86
CA LEU A 892 -15.74 -12.89 7.50
C LEU A 892 -17.01 -13.08 8.35
N ASN A 893 -17.16 -14.24 8.99
CA ASN A 893 -18.29 -14.51 9.87
C ASN A 893 -18.06 -13.99 11.29
N ASP A 894 -16.85 -13.52 11.60
CA ASP A 894 -16.57 -12.81 12.84
C ASP A 894 -17.22 -11.41 12.79
N PRO A 895 -18.07 -11.03 13.76
CA PRO A 895 -18.62 -9.68 13.83
C PRO A 895 -17.54 -8.60 14.06
N ASN A 896 -16.37 -8.98 14.59
CA ASN A 896 -15.25 -8.09 14.87
C ASN A 896 -13.93 -8.67 14.31
N PRO A 897 -13.76 -8.76 12.98
CA PRO A 897 -12.58 -9.37 12.37
C PRO A 897 -11.28 -8.74 12.88
N ARG A 898 -10.30 -9.59 13.22
CA ARG A 898 -8.98 -9.20 13.74
C ARG A 898 -7.85 -9.79 12.93
N THR A 899 -6.68 -9.13 12.97
CA THR A 899 -5.45 -9.71 12.43
C THR A 899 -5.03 -10.90 13.29
N PRO A 900 -4.63 -12.02 12.69
CA PRO A 900 -4.24 -13.21 13.45
C PRO A 900 -2.89 -13.10 14.16
N VAL A 901 -2.10 -12.06 13.88
CA VAL A 901 -0.76 -11.88 14.46
C VAL A 901 -0.82 -11.08 15.76
N LEU A 902 -1.29 -9.82 15.73
CA LEU A 902 -1.35 -8.93 16.90
C LEU A 902 -2.77 -8.59 17.35
N ASP A 903 -3.78 -9.32 16.87
CA ASP A 903 -5.19 -9.17 17.25
C ASP A 903 -5.74 -7.75 17.00
N CYS A 904 -5.25 -7.05 15.98
CA CYS A 904 -5.71 -5.71 15.62
C CYS A 904 -7.06 -5.78 14.91
N GLN A 905 -8.04 -4.96 15.29
CA GLN A 905 -9.42 -5.04 14.78
C GLN A 905 -9.65 -4.20 13.51
N LEU A 906 -10.49 -4.71 12.61
CA LEU A 906 -10.94 -4.04 11.40
C LEU A 906 -11.77 -2.77 11.70
N GLY A 907 -11.48 -1.70 10.96
CA GLY A 907 -12.21 -0.42 11.05
C GLY A 907 -13.65 -0.50 10.54
N TYR A 908 -14.49 0.41 11.05
CA TYR A 908 -15.94 0.41 10.80
C TYR A 908 -16.32 0.50 9.33
N CYS A 909 -15.47 1.09 8.48
CA CYS A 909 -15.75 1.22 7.06
C CYS A 909 -15.87 -0.12 6.33
N LEU A 910 -15.33 -1.21 6.89
CA LEU A 910 -15.33 -2.55 6.32
C LEU A 910 -15.85 -3.62 7.28
N THR A 911 -16.10 -3.31 8.56
CA THR A 911 -16.68 -4.28 9.51
C THR A 911 -18.00 -4.83 8.98
N PRO A 912 -18.21 -6.17 8.98
CA PRO A 912 -19.51 -6.75 8.63
C PRO A 912 -20.65 -6.13 9.46
N LEU A 913 -21.71 -5.72 8.77
CA LEU A 913 -22.84 -5.05 9.43
C LEU A 913 -23.71 -6.06 10.19
N PRO A 914 -24.36 -5.65 11.30
CA PRO A 914 -25.32 -6.49 12.02
C PRO A 914 -26.44 -7.03 11.12
N LYS A 915 -26.97 -8.22 11.45
CA LYS A 915 -27.99 -8.92 10.64
C LYS A 915 -29.34 -8.19 10.58
N ASP A 916 -29.60 -7.30 11.53
CA ASP A 916 -30.79 -6.46 11.61
C ASP A 916 -30.69 -5.19 10.74
N VAL A 917 -29.50 -4.85 10.24
CA VAL A 917 -29.33 -3.74 9.29
C VAL A 917 -29.83 -4.15 7.91
N LYS A 918 -30.73 -3.33 7.33
CA LYS A 918 -31.26 -3.54 5.99
C LYS A 918 -30.12 -3.62 4.97
N ASP A 919 -30.20 -4.59 4.06
CA ASP A 919 -29.22 -4.82 2.99
C ASP A 919 -27.80 -5.21 3.47
N HIS A 920 -27.63 -5.72 4.70
CA HIS A 920 -26.32 -6.14 5.21
C HIS A 920 -25.61 -7.17 4.30
N GLU A 921 -26.36 -8.09 3.67
CA GLU A 921 -25.79 -9.10 2.77
C GLU A 921 -25.18 -8.47 1.52
N TYR A 922 -25.80 -7.39 1.03
CA TYR A 922 -25.29 -6.62 -0.09
C TYR A 922 -23.98 -5.93 0.29
N PHE A 923 -23.91 -5.29 1.47
CA PHE A 923 -22.65 -4.71 1.98
C PHE A 923 -21.54 -5.76 2.03
N LEU A 924 -21.81 -6.90 2.65
CA LEU A 924 -20.83 -7.97 2.77
C LEU A 924 -20.40 -8.47 1.39
N LYS A 925 -21.33 -8.67 0.44
CA LYS A 925 -20.99 -9.07 -0.94
C LYS A 925 -20.15 -8.02 -1.66
N LYS A 926 -20.43 -6.73 -1.47
CA LYS A 926 -19.72 -5.61 -2.09
C LYS A 926 -18.29 -5.48 -1.56
N TYR A 927 -18.11 -5.57 -0.25
CA TYR A 927 -16.82 -5.32 0.42
C TYR A 927 -16.04 -6.58 0.83
N ARG A 928 -16.58 -7.78 0.58
CA ARG A 928 -15.94 -9.10 0.86
C ARG A 928 -14.45 -9.12 0.53
N ARG A 929 -14.12 -8.69 -0.70
CA ARG A 929 -12.74 -8.70 -1.21
C ARG A 929 -11.84 -7.75 -0.43
N SER A 930 -12.34 -6.56 -0.10
CA SER A 930 -11.61 -5.56 0.68
C SER A 930 -11.33 -6.04 2.10
N ILE A 931 -12.29 -6.73 2.73
CA ILE A 931 -12.12 -7.32 4.07
C ILE A 931 -11.05 -8.41 4.06
N ILE A 932 -11.13 -9.34 3.09
CA ILE A 932 -10.14 -10.42 2.94
C ILE A 932 -8.73 -9.86 2.71
N ASN A 933 -8.59 -8.88 1.81
CA ASN A 933 -7.31 -8.22 1.55
C ASN A 933 -6.78 -7.52 2.80
N TRP A 934 -7.66 -6.89 3.58
CA TRP A 934 -7.28 -6.20 4.80
C TRP A 934 -6.63 -7.14 5.82
N VAL A 935 -7.13 -8.37 5.99
CA VAL A 935 -6.56 -9.33 6.95
C VAL A 935 -5.08 -9.58 6.66
N VAL A 936 -4.72 -9.79 5.39
CA VAL A 936 -3.33 -10.02 4.98
C VAL A 936 -2.50 -8.74 5.07
N GLN A 937 -2.97 -7.64 4.50
CA GLN A 937 -2.24 -6.36 4.45
C GLN A 937 -2.00 -5.77 5.83
N SER A 938 -2.98 -5.86 6.72
CA SER A 938 -2.89 -5.40 8.10
C SER A 938 -1.97 -6.34 8.92
N SER A 939 -1.94 -7.64 8.63
CA SER A 939 -0.97 -8.56 9.25
C SER A 939 0.47 -8.31 8.78
N ALA A 940 0.68 -7.77 7.57
CA ALA A 940 1.99 -7.32 7.12
C ALA A 940 2.48 -6.09 7.91
N VAL A 941 1.58 -5.20 8.30
CA VAL A 941 1.89 -4.10 9.23
C VAL A 941 2.27 -4.64 10.61
N ASP A 942 1.58 -5.68 11.09
CA ASP A 942 1.96 -6.38 12.34
C ASP A 942 3.40 -6.93 12.28
N PHE A 943 3.77 -7.54 11.15
CA PHE A 943 5.14 -8.00 10.90
C PHE A 943 6.14 -6.85 10.99
N LEU A 944 5.87 -5.71 10.34
CA LEU A 944 6.76 -4.54 10.37
C LEU A 944 6.95 -4.01 11.80
N HIS A 945 5.87 -3.90 12.58
CA HIS A 945 5.96 -3.47 13.98
C HIS A 945 6.81 -4.42 14.82
N LEU A 946 6.64 -5.74 14.62
CA LEU A 946 7.47 -6.75 15.29
C LEU A 946 8.95 -6.61 14.92
N LEU A 947 9.25 -6.38 13.63
CA LEU A 947 10.61 -6.22 13.15
C LEU A 947 11.27 -4.98 13.78
N ILE A 948 10.55 -3.87 13.87
CA ILE A 948 11.02 -2.64 14.49
C ILE A 948 11.28 -2.83 15.99
N VAL A 949 10.36 -3.48 16.72
CA VAL A 949 10.52 -3.78 18.15
C VAL A 949 11.72 -4.69 18.41
N CYS A 950 11.89 -5.74 17.59
CA CYS A 950 13.01 -6.66 17.71
C CYS A 950 14.35 -5.97 17.41
N MET A 951 14.40 -5.16 16.35
CA MET A 951 15.58 -4.37 16.01
C MET A 951 15.95 -3.41 17.15
N LYS A 952 14.97 -2.68 17.69
CA LYS A 952 15.19 -1.77 18.82
C LYS A 952 15.75 -2.54 20.04
N TRP A 953 15.21 -3.71 20.34
CA TRP A 953 15.66 -4.57 21.43
C TRP A 953 17.12 -5.01 21.27
N LEU A 954 17.48 -5.52 20.09
CA LEU A 954 18.87 -5.91 19.81
C LEU A 954 19.82 -4.72 19.86
N CYS A 955 19.39 -3.56 19.35
CA CYS A 955 20.20 -2.36 19.37
C CYS A 955 20.44 -1.86 20.81
N GLU A 956 19.42 -1.90 21.67
CA GLU A 956 19.51 -1.52 23.08
C GLU A 956 20.44 -2.46 23.87
N ILE A 957 20.26 -3.78 23.75
CA ILE A 957 21.07 -4.75 24.52
C ILE A 957 22.54 -4.72 24.12
N TYR A 958 22.81 -4.57 22.82
CA TYR A 958 24.18 -4.65 22.30
C TYR A 958 24.82 -3.27 22.10
N SER A 959 24.12 -2.16 22.39
CA SER A 959 24.62 -0.81 22.11
C SER A 959 25.03 -0.66 20.64
N ILE A 960 24.09 -0.95 19.74
CA ILE A 960 24.21 -0.68 18.30
C ILE A 960 23.53 0.66 18.07
N GLU A 961 24.27 1.65 17.56
CA GLU A 961 23.75 3.00 17.34
C GLU A 961 22.95 3.09 16.03
N ALA A 962 21.88 2.31 15.91
CA ALA A 962 20.99 2.33 14.76
C ALA A 962 19.79 3.24 14.99
N ARG A 963 19.45 4.07 14.00
CA ARG A 963 18.21 4.86 13.98
C ARG A 963 17.34 4.44 12.81
N PHE A 964 16.06 4.24 13.08
CA PHE A 964 15.08 3.93 12.04
C PHE A 964 15.02 5.07 11.02
N ALA A 965 15.36 4.79 9.76
CA ALA A 965 15.38 5.76 8.70
C ALA A 965 14.00 5.85 8.05
N LEU A 966 13.50 4.71 7.55
CA LEU A 966 12.29 4.63 6.75
C LEU A 966 11.89 3.16 6.50
N SER A 967 10.61 2.92 6.25
CA SER A 967 10.13 1.70 5.59
C SER A 967 9.27 2.06 4.38
N ILE A 968 9.56 1.50 3.20
CA ILE A 968 8.79 1.70 1.96
C ILE A 968 8.39 0.32 1.43
N HIS A 969 7.08 0.06 1.29
CA HIS A 969 6.58 -1.26 0.90
C HIS A 969 7.08 -2.34 1.88
N ASP A 970 7.89 -3.29 1.40
CA ASP A 970 8.45 -4.39 2.18
C ASP A 970 9.93 -4.12 2.56
N GLU A 971 10.44 -2.92 2.23
CA GLU A 971 11.80 -2.47 2.56
C GLU A 971 11.83 -1.83 3.96
N ILE A 972 12.86 -2.16 4.74
CA ILE A 972 13.16 -1.50 6.01
C ILE A 972 14.60 -0.96 5.97
N ARG A 973 14.82 0.26 6.48
CA ARG A 973 16.11 0.96 6.41
C ARG A 973 16.43 1.63 7.75
N TYR A 974 17.68 1.51 8.17
CA TYR A 974 18.26 2.15 9.35
C TYR A 974 19.49 2.94 8.93
N ILE A 975 19.74 4.08 9.57
CA ILE A 975 21.05 4.73 9.52
C ILE A 975 21.88 4.27 10.72
N VAL A 976 23.18 4.09 10.51
CA VAL A 976 24.10 3.60 11.54
C VAL A 976 25.51 4.13 11.29
N PRO A 977 26.32 4.39 12.33
CA PRO A 977 27.74 4.66 12.17
C PRO A 977 28.47 3.53 11.45
N ALA A 978 29.54 3.86 10.74
CA ALA A 978 30.33 2.90 9.98
C ALA A 978 30.83 1.72 10.84
N GLU A 979 31.16 1.95 12.11
CA GLU A 979 31.61 0.90 13.04
C GLU A 979 30.56 -0.21 13.29
N ASP A 980 29.28 0.14 13.21
CA ASP A 980 28.17 -0.72 13.59
C ASP A 980 27.43 -1.32 12.39
N ARG A 981 27.80 -0.96 11.15
CA ARG A 981 27.09 -1.36 9.92
C ARG A 981 26.87 -2.88 9.79
N TYR A 982 27.90 -3.68 10.05
CA TYR A 982 27.80 -5.15 9.95
C TYR A 982 27.07 -5.76 11.16
N ARG A 983 27.19 -5.15 12.36
CA ARG A 983 26.43 -5.57 13.56
C ARG A 983 24.95 -5.29 13.37
N CYS A 984 24.60 -4.14 12.80
CA CYS A 984 23.23 -3.79 12.42
C CYS A 984 22.68 -4.77 11.36
N ALA A 985 23.48 -5.16 10.37
CA ALA A 985 23.07 -6.15 9.37
C ALA A 985 22.77 -7.52 10.02
N LEU A 986 23.61 -7.96 10.96
CA LEU A 986 23.34 -9.18 11.73
C LEU A 986 22.08 -9.06 12.60
N ALA A 987 21.89 -7.92 13.27
CA ALA A 987 20.71 -7.67 14.09
C ALA A 987 19.43 -7.71 13.25
N LEU A 988 19.47 -7.18 12.02
CA LEU A 988 18.34 -7.18 11.10
C LEU A 988 17.99 -8.61 10.66
N SER A 989 18.99 -9.41 10.26
CA SER A 989 18.81 -10.82 9.91
C SER A 989 18.24 -11.65 11.06
N LEU A 990 18.75 -11.46 12.29
CA LEU A 990 18.22 -12.10 13.49
C LEU A 990 16.78 -11.67 13.77
N SER A 991 16.47 -10.39 13.60
CA SER A 991 15.12 -9.86 13.80
C SER A 991 14.11 -10.56 12.88
N ASN A 992 14.42 -10.74 11.60
CA ASN A 992 13.54 -11.48 10.67
C ASN A 992 13.31 -12.94 11.14
N MET A 993 14.35 -13.62 11.61
CA MET A 993 14.22 -14.98 12.16
C MET A 993 13.27 -15.02 13.36
N TYR A 994 13.46 -14.12 14.33
CA TYR A 994 12.61 -14.05 15.53
C TYR A 994 11.17 -13.68 15.20
N VAL A 995 10.96 -12.71 14.31
CA VAL A 995 9.61 -12.28 13.90
C VAL A 995 8.87 -13.41 13.20
N ARG A 996 9.53 -14.09 12.25
CA ARG A 996 8.90 -15.21 11.53
C ARG A 996 8.60 -16.39 12.45
N ALA A 997 9.51 -16.72 13.35
CA ALA A 997 9.28 -17.76 14.36
C ALA A 997 8.14 -17.40 15.32
N MET A 998 8.05 -16.14 15.75
CA MET A 998 6.97 -15.67 16.61
C MET A 998 5.61 -15.78 15.90
N ILE A 999 5.53 -15.32 14.65
CA ILE A 999 4.31 -15.43 13.84
C ILE A 999 3.92 -16.91 13.64
N SER A 1000 4.88 -17.78 13.33
CA SER A 1000 4.65 -19.23 13.29
C SER A 1000 4.02 -19.71 14.59
N GLN A 1001 4.64 -19.39 15.73
CA GLN A 1001 4.16 -19.82 17.03
C GLN A 1001 2.76 -19.28 17.36
N LYS A 1002 2.46 -18.02 17.01
CA LYS A 1002 1.14 -17.39 17.19
C LYS A 1002 0.06 -18.11 16.36
N LEU A 1003 0.40 -18.54 15.15
CA LEU A 1003 -0.45 -19.33 14.27
C LEU A 1003 -0.46 -20.83 14.63
N GLY A 1004 0.17 -21.23 15.74
CA GLY A 1004 0.24 -22.61 16.19
C GLY A 1004 1.16 -23.51 15.37
N ILE A 1005 2.02 -22.95 14.51
CA ILE A 1005 3.06 -23.63 13.75
C ILE A 1005 4.36 -23.57 14.56
N LYS A 1006 4.99 -24.72 14.81
CA LYS A 1006 6.19 -24.82 15.67
C LYS A 1006 7.43 -25.13 14.84
N GLU A 1007 7.45 -24.64 13.61
CA GLU A 1007 8.51 -24.88 12.64
C GLU A 1007 8.88 -23.56 11.98
N LEU A 1008 10.17 -23.39 11.69
CA LEU A 1008 10.69 -22.29 10.88
C LEU A 1008 11.47 -22.87 9.69
N PRO A 1009 10.95 -22.74 8.47
CA PRO A 1009 11.67 -23.10 7.26
C PRO A 1009 12.95 -22.28 7.09
N MET A 1010 14.05 -22.93 6.71
CA MET A 1010 15.35 -22.27 6.51
C MET A 1010 15.29 -21.20 5.41
N SER A 1011 14.53 -21.45 4.34
CA SER A 1011 14.41 -20.58 3.17
C SER A 1011 13.87 -19.18 3.47
N VAL A 1012 13.21 -18.98 4.62
CA VAL A 1012 12.65 -17.69 5.03
C VAL A 1012 13.24 -17.17 6.34
N ALA A 1013 14.07 -17.96 7.03
CA ALA A 1013 14.58 -17.63 8.36
C ALA A 1013 15.41 -16.34 8.36
N PHE A 1014 16.19 -16.12 7.31
CA PHE A 1014 17.01 -14.92 7.13
C PHE A 1014 16.62 -14.20 5.85
N PHE A 1015 17.00 -12.91 5.74
CA PHE A 1015 16.88 -12.18 4.49
C PHE A 1015 17.73 -12.83 3.40
N SER A 1016 17.27 -12.78 2.15
CA SER A 1016 18.08 -13.19 1.00
C SER A 1016 19.39 -12.39 0.93
N GLN A 1017 19.30 -11.09 1.22
CA GLN A 1017 20.44 -10.20 1.38
C GLN A 1017 20.09 -9.02 2.31
N VAL A 1018 21.11 -8.47 2.97
CA VAL A 1018 21.06 -7.18 3.66
C VAL A 1018 21.97 -6.21 2.92
N ASP A 1019 21.40 -5.09 2.54
CA ASP A 1019 22.05 -4.02 1.80
C ASP A 1019 22.70 -3.02 2.77
N ILE A 1020 23.95 -2.66 2.50
CA ILE A 1020 24.71 -1.62 3.20
C ILE A 1020 25.20 -0.63 2.16
N ASP A 1021 24.77 0.63 2.27
CA ASP A 1021 25.05 1.65 1.25
C ASP A 1021 25.22 3.03 1.89
N ARG A 1022 25.79 3.98 1.16
CA ARG A 1022 25.80 5.39 1.54
C ARG A 1022 24.55 6.14 1.08
N VAL A 1023 23.86 5.63 0.07
CA VAL A 1023 22.65 6.24 -0.49
C VAL A 1023 21.45 5.30 -0.44
N LEU A 1024 20.25 5.86 -0.39
CA LEU A 1024 19.03 5.06 -0.47
C LEU A 1024 18.76 4.67 -1.93
N ARG A 1025 18.87 3.38 -2.24
CA ARG A 1025 18.42 2.79 -3.50
C ARG A 1025 17.91 1.38 -3.28
N LYS A 1026 17.20 0.86 -4.28
CA LYS A 1026 16.55 -0.46 -4.19
C LYS A 1026 17.57 -1.59 -4.12
N GLU A 1027 18.59 -1.51 -4.95
CA GLU A 1027 19.64 -2.52 -5.10
C GLU A 1027 20.97 -1.78 -5.10
N VAL A 1028 21.95 -2.26 -4.33
CA VAL A 1028 23.23 -1.57 -4.13
C VAL A 1028 24.05 -1.38 -5.41
N ASN A 1029 23.79 -2.20 -6.44
CA ASN A 1029 24.45 -2.14 -7.73
C ASN A 1029 23.69 -1.29 -8.77
N LEU A 1030 22.54 -0.74 -8.41
CA LEU A 1030 21.78 0.12 -9.30
C LEU A 1030 22.60 1.39 -9.56
N VAL A 1031 22.90 1.62 -10.85
CA VAL A 1031 23.66 2.78 -11.29
C VAL A 1031 22.83 4.02 -10.99
N CYS A 1032 23.35 4.88 -10.12
CA CYS A 1032 22.75 6.16 -9.77
C CYS A 1032 23.81 7.24 -9.98
N THR A 1033 23.37 8.41 -10.44
CA THR A 1033 24.24 9.55 -10.65
C THR A 1033 23.88 10.70 -9.73
N THR A 1034 24.90 11.41 -9.27
CA THR A 1034 24.72 12.69 -8.57
C THR A 1034 24.12 13.72 -9.53
N PRO A 1035 23.55 14.82 -9.03
CA PRO A 1035 23.07 15.91 -9.89
C PRO A 1035 24.16 16.51 -10.78
N SER A 1036 25.43 16.36 -10.39
CA SER A 1036 26.61 16.78 -11.16
C SER A 1036 27.06 15.77 -12.23
N GLY A 1037 26.40 14.60 -12.31
CA GLY A 1037 26.68 13.58 -13.32
C GLY A 1037 27.71 12.52 -12.90
N GLU A 1038 28.19 12.57 -11.66
CA GLU A 1038 29.14 11.59 -11.14
C GLU A 1038 28.42 10.29 -10.77
N CYS A 1039 29.04 9.14 -11.08
CA CYS A 1039 28.48 7.84 -10.72
C CYS A 1039 28.67 7.56 -9.23
N ILE A 1040 27.60 7.17 -8.55
CA ILE A 1040 27.65 6.80 -7.13
C ILE A 1040 28.17 5.36 -7.02
N PRO A 1041 29.27 5.11 -6.28
CA PRO A 1041 29.83 3.77 -6.12
C PRO A 1041 28.80 2.77 -5.57
N PRO A 1042 28.83 1.48 -5.97
CA PRO A 1042 27.92 0.48 -5.44
C PRO A 1042 28.17 0.19 -3.95
N GLY A 1043 27.11 -0.14 -3.23
CA GLY A 1043 27.18 -0.62 -1.84
C GLY A 1043 27.50 -2.11 -1.71
N GLU A 1044 27.39 -2.66 -0.50
CA GLU A 1044 27.57 -4.07 -0.19
C GLU A 1044 26.20 -4.77 -0.06
N ALA A 1045 25.98 -5.87 -0.79
CA ALA A 1045 24.85 -6.77 -0.55
C ALA A 1045 25.38 -8.05 0.11
N LEU A 1046 24.96 -8.30 1.35
CA LEU A 1046 25.50 -9.39 2.17
C LEU A 1046 24.43 -10.42 2.49
N ASP A 1047 24.70 -11.69 2.17
CA ASP A 1047 23.91 -12.80 2.67
C ASP A 1047 24.28 -13.12 4.14
N MET A 1048 23.54 -14.03 4.77
CA MET A 1048 23.78 -14.40 6.17
C MET A 1048 25.21 -14.92 6.41
N ASN A 1049 25.80 -15.66 5.45
CA ASN A 1049 27.16 -16.19 5.62
C ASN A 1049 28.22 -15.09 5.58
N ALA A 1050 28.09 -14.14 4.65
CA ALA A 1050 28.96 -12.99 4.54
C ALA A 1050 28.87 -12.11 5.80
N ILE A 1051 27.66 -11.91 6.34
CA ILE A 1051 27.44 -11.20 7.61
C ILE A 1051 28.18 -11.90 8.76
N LEU A 1052 28.07 -13.24 8.87
CA LEU A 1052 28.77 -14.00 9.90
C LEU A 1052 30.29 -13.88 9.78
N MET A 1053 30.85 -13.91 8.57
CA MET A 1053 32.29 -13.71 8.36
C MET A 1053 32.76 -12.32 8.81
N LYS A 1054 31.96 -11.28 8.57
CA LYS A 1054 32.29 -9.89 8.94
C LYS A 1054 32.15 -9.62 10.44
N THR A 1055 31.24 -10.32 11.12
CA THR A 1055 30.90 -10.09 12.54
C THR A 1055 31.51 -11.11 13.49
N GLY A 1056 32.04 -12.22 12.97
CA GLY A 1056 32.39 -13.38 13.79
C GLY A 1056 31.19 -14.04 14.47
N GLY A 1057 29.97 -13.77 13.98
CA GLY A 1057 28.72 -14.31 14.52
C GLY A 1057 28.23 -13.67 15.82
N THR A 1058 28.80 -12.54 16.25
CA THR A 1058 28.36 -11.85 17.47
C THR A 1058 27.88 -10.43 17.21
N LEU A 1059 26.89 -10.01 17.99
CA LEU A 1059 26.44 -8.62 18.05
C LEU A 1059 27.26 -7.77 19.03
N LYS A 1060 28.17 -8.34 19.83
CA LYS A 1060 28.96 -7.59 20.82
C LYS A 1060 29.99 -6.69 20.13
N LYS A 1061 30.32 -5.53 20.73
CA LYS A 1061 31.46 -4.72 20.28
C LYS A 1061 32.74 -5.51 20.53
N VAL A 1062 33.54 -5.70 19.48
CA VAL A 1062 34.88 -6.29 19.62
C VAL A 1062 35.81 -5.17 20.09
N ALA A 1063 36.45 -5.35 21.25
CA ALA A 1063 37.42 -4.37 21.75
C ALA A 1063 38.63 -4.35 20.80
N ASN A 1064 38.95 -3.19 20.23
CA ASN A 1064 40.13 -2.97 19.39
C ASN A 1064 41.42 -3.11 20.22
N ALA A 1065 41.86 -4.33 20.48
CA ALA A 1065 43.20 -4.68 20.94
C ALA A 1065 43.40 -6.21 20.88
N SER A 1066 43.52 -6.80 19.69
CA SER A 1066 44.11 -8.15 19.44
C SER A 1066 43.83 -8.74 18.05
N PHE A 1067 42.95 -8.12 17.25
CA PHE A 1067 42.43 -8.76 16.03
C PHE A 1067 43.44 -8.89 14.87
N THR A 1068 44.50 -8.07 14.83
CA THR A 1068 45.52 -8.16 13.77
C THR A 1068 46.45 -9.36 13.93
N ALA A 1069 46.60 -9.93 15.13
CA ALA A 1069 47.40 -11.13 15.35
C ALA A 1069 46.56 -12.42 15.22
N ASN A 1070 45.32 -12.43 15.73
CA ASN A 1070 44.47 -13.62 15.74
C ASN A 1070 43.78 -13.92 14.40
N MET A 1071 43.59 -12.94 13.50
CA MET A 1071 42.97 -13.20 12.19
C MET A 1071 43.85 -14.05 11.26
N ALA A 1072 45.17 -13.90 11.32
CA ALA A 1072 46.10 -14.71 10.51
C ALA A 1072 46.05 -16.19 10.96
N ASP A 1073 46.03 -16.43 12.27
CA ASP A 1073 45.98 -17.78 12.83
C ASP A 1073 44.60 -18.43 12.68
N GLN A 1074 43.51 -17.68 12.86
CA GLN A 1074 42.15 -18.22 12.69
C GLN A 1074 41.76 -18.43 11.22
N GLN A 1075 42.24 -17.59 10.28
CA GLN A 1075 42.05 -17.84 8.85
C GLN A 1075 42.76 -19.12 8.41
N GLN A 1076 43.97 -19.39 8.88
CA GLN A 1076 44.67 -20.66 8.58
C GLN A 1076 43.94 -21.88 9.17
N ILE A 1077 43.39 -21.78 10.38
CA ILE A 1077 42.65 -22.88 11.01
C ILE A 1077 41.28 -23.12 10.32
N ALA A 1078 40.57 -22.06 9.94
CA ALA A 1078 39.29 -22.14 9.23
C ALA A 1078 39.46 -22.69 7.80
N LEU A 1079 40.46 -22.21 7.04
CA LEU A 1079 40.84 -22.77 5.74
C LEU A 1079 41.28 -24.24 5.88
N GLY A 1080 42.03 -24.60 6.93
CA GLY A 1080 42.43 -25.98 7.20
C GLY A 1080 41.25 -26.92 7.48
N LYS A 1081 40.20 -26.45 8.16
CA LYS A 1081 38.97 -27.22 8.43
C LYS A 1081 38.08 -27.35 7.18
N ILE A 1082 37.96 -26.29 6.39
CA ILE A 1082 37.19 -26.30 5.12
C ILE A 1082 37.86 -27.23 4.10
N VAL A 1083 39.19 -27.21 3.97
CA VAL A 1083 39.93 -28.10 3.06
C VAL A 1083 39.83 -29.56 3.49
N LYS A 1084 39.80 -29.87 4.80
CA LYS A 1084 39.55 -31.23 5.31
C LYS A 1084 38.12 -31.71 5.01
N SER A 1085 37.12 -30.84 5.13
CA SER A 1085 35.72 -31.15 4.80
C SER A 1085 35.54 -31.45 3.30
N VAL A 1086 36.17 -30.65 2.43
CA VAL A 1086 36.12 -30.84 0.96
C VAL A 1086 36.88 -32.10 0.53
N LYS A 1087 38.04 -32.40 1.14
CA LYS A 1087 38.79 -33.65 0.86
C LYS A 1087 38.02 -34.90 1.30
N ASN A 1088 37.30 -34.85 2.42
CA ASN A 1088 36.45 -35.97 2.87
C ASN A 1088 35.20 -36.16 2.00
N ARG A 1089 34.61 -35.09 1.45
CA ARG A 1089 33.51 -35.18 0.47
C ARG A 1089 33.96 -35.78 -0.87
N ASN A 1090 35.19 -35.49 -1.32
CA ASN A 1090 35.72 -36.08 -2.55
C ASN A 1090 36.15 -37.55 -2.41
N LYS A 1091 36.63 -37.99 -1.23
CA LYS A 1091 36.91 -39.42 -0.97
C LYS A 1091 35.64 -40.29 -0.95
N LYS A 1092 34.50 -39.76 -0.47
CA LYS A 1092 33.19 -40.47 -0.48
C LYS A 1092 32.49 -40.51 -1.84
N ARG A 1093 32.99 -39.78 -2.85
CA ARG A 1093 32.47 -39.81 -4.23
C ARG A 1093 33.27 -40.74 -5.15
N LEU A 1094 34.39 -41.28 -4.68
CA LEU A 1094 35.29 -42.19 -5.42
C LEU A 1094 35.39 -43.59 -4.77
N SER A 1095 34.50 -43.89 -3.81
CA SER A 1095 34.18 -45.22 -3.28
C SER A 1095 32.69 -45.43 -3.40
#